data_AF-A0A1M6CXI4-F1
#
_entry.id   AF-A0A1M6CXI4-F1
#
_cell.length_a   1.000
_cell.length_b   1.000
_cell.length_c   1.000
_cell.angle_alpha   90.00
_cell.angle_beta   90.00
_cell.angle_gamma   90.00
#
_symmetry.space_group_name_H-M   'P 1'
#
loop_
_entity.id
_entity.type
_entity.pdbx_description
1 polymer ?
#
loop_
_entity_poly.entity_id
_entity_poly.type
_entity_poly.pdbx_seq_one_letter_code
_entity_poly.pdbx_strand_id
1 'polypeptide(L)'
;MRSVYPILGILAVGSGIGYIYLQSEQVSAQKDVVEAIEVQTAELVPATEKVKEVPAELVQQPSEPDVKPAEPQPPVEPAEPEPHPVLTEVETDFDFAAWQKARGQKIDLKAWGKYNPSPHRSYFNGDSAECVKRWYVNLGPLGVTTRMHDRAWENFSAVKKAFPKGLCDQDGSLVWNHFEVVTVKPGSPADGVLKPGDRILAMDGEYLQGSQRCMLDSELGNRHVRGLELHAGELIDRAESLGEITLVVLPSGKESGLAARKSGWQKLEELKPSSGATVEIKFPSAGMVRLIASGKKPNVDGLRMTGPGGLAMDMEMKRREGIINHALEVPGKDWVFKGPVSWKSGSLRVEFRPDLQKPEKDLAARLETVSLKLDKIGSFGSHFDPNSEKAYNYSRMLKHRLLVQQEADGSWKAGGYASLSFHTSISGLALMSTGDRSVMPAVKKAAYYVAQATEADKWTYSNGVQLLFLAEYYLYSGDKEILPSLRRVLTDARRFVLSDFTAGHSYMRPGYGGSGYIGGGGALCCGLAVACKTPVANAEDQDLLHKMLSRVQEIAPAGLVPYGRGGKKKAHNEVSGQGGGCGSGPYFVASLLGSGGERFTEAARERFSTAPFGTAENGHATQTLHFFWSALSSCLSNQKGYQGVMDAYLWKFTLLREYDGLINKNNYRVEYHNGDGVIGEPYWRTAAYLILMNAHRKQLAMTGKEEYLSHEKEETALLYNDHKSTKLHMIRNWALVDAHLGSDSPASLKAGLKAMLELKEDFGLEKALMELFRQKAPQIARDVMRIPSKNGRVPSGQLAELVMGIHFDGLCTADLLADLPEELEDDKKAIKEFTKKKQKELARKGANGRIDYRVLIQPHSVMQAEELGTSRDIATAIFPIENLKVELGDSSRKFFRNIVKSGKDGSLKTSCKMADGESTVLKVRVSYRCAGLEFKYVSDFDIPASESRNYVPALVRVPVKGTLLEDYYGSYSMGLLLSNKVPFSCEQRSEPAPYLLEGQIYELEISPGSAWGHDLRTVKLIGDAKREISYQGPREILDGKVETSLALSSGKAVEIKLNRKQLVKSVYTDLGDGKISHRIEAMVDGEWKLVSPRGTSGLRACEPVETDRLRVLYDGKGAELRELRVVSPESDYQGKWGDVW
;
A
#
# COMPACT_ATOMS: atom_id res chain seq x y z
N MET A 1 28.66 0.06 19.27
CA MET A 1 29.60 -0.62 20.19
C MET A 1 29.13 -2.05 20.41
N ARG A 2 30.01 -3.04 20.18
CA ARG A 2 29.77 -4.48 20.42
C ARG A 2 30.94 -5.00 21.28
N SER A 3 30.65 -5.67 22.39
CA SER A 3 31.57 -6.66 22.96
C SER A 3 30.92 -7.53 24.05
N VAL A 4 31.27 -8.81 24.00
CA VAL A 4 31.24 -9.88 25.03
C VAL A 4 29.96 -10.72 25.15
N TYR A 5 29.95 -11.92 24.54
CA TYR A 5 29.94 -13.25 25.21
C TYR A 5 30.22 -14.38 24.19
N PRO A 6 30.97 -15.47 24.54
CA PRO A 6 31.47 -16.46 23.58
C PRO A 6 30.74 -17.82 23.58
N ILE A 7 30.74 -18.45 22.40
CA ILE A 7 30.90 -19.88 22.05
C ILE A 7 30.08 -20.94 22.82
N LEU A 8 29.14 -21.58 22.10
CA LEU A 8 29.06 -23.04 21.94
C LEU A 8 28.18 -23.36 20.72
N GLY A 9 28.76 -24.05 19.72
CA GLY A 9 28.05 -24.52 18.53
C GLY A 9 27.66 -25.99 18.64
N ILE A 10 26.63 -26.39 17.89
CA ILE A 10 26.53 -27.63 17.09
C ILE A 10 25.30 -27.52 16.16
N LEU A 11 25.49 -28.00 14.93
CA LEU A 11 24.61 -27.94 13.76
C LEU A 11 23.29 -28.71 13.89
N ALA A 12 22.22 -28.16 13.30
CA ALA A 12 21.26 -28.94 12.51
C ALA A 12 20.64 -28.07 11.40
N VAL A 13 20.87 -28.49 10.16
CA VAL A 13 20.42 -27.89 8.90
C VAL A 13 18.95 -28.28 8.64
N GLY A 14 18.10 -27.32 8.30
CA GLY A 14 16.70 -27.55 7.92
C GLY A 14 16.10 -26.39 7.11
N SER A 15 16.32 -26.44 5.79
CA SER A 15 15.61 -25.77 4.67
C SER A 15 14.55 -24.69 4.99
N GLY A 16 14.94 -23.42 4.75
CA GLY A 16 14.02 -22.29 4.54
C GLY A 16 14.52 -21.39 3.41
N ILE A 17 13.76 -21.30 2.31
CA ILE A 17 14.06 -20.42 1.17
C ILE A 17 13.82 -18.97 1.62
N GLY A 18 14.91 -18.28 2.00
CA GLY A 18 14.91 -16.88 2.42
C GLY A 18 15.00 -15.90 1.24
N TYR A 19 14.16 -14.88 1.27
CA TYR A 19 14.27 -13.65 0.47
C TYR A 19 15.52 -12.88 0.93
N ILE A 20 16.37 -12.44 -0.01
CA ILE A 20 17.61 -11.71 0.27
C ILE A 20 17.40 -10.26 -0.18
N TYR A 21 17.49 -9.32 0.76
CA TYR A 21 17.65 -7.88 0.52
C TYR A 21 19.16 -7.57 0.41
N LEU A 22 19.54 -6.67 -0.49
CA LEU A 22 20.88 -6.10 -0.59
C LEU A 22 20.90 -4.78 0.20
N GLN A 23 21.72 -4.72 1.25
CA GLN A 23 22.25 -3.47 1.81
C GLN A 23 23.55 -3.17 1.06
N SER A 24 23.70 -1.95 0.54
CA SER A 24 24.97 -1.44 0.03
C SER A 24 25.75 -0.82 1.20
N GLU A 25 26.72 -1.57 1.73
CA GLU A 25 27.82 -0.97 2.48
C GLU A 25 28.78 -0.32 1.48
N GLN A 26 28.88 1.01 1.46
CA GLN A 26 30.08 1.73 1.03
C GLN A 26 30.14 3.11 1.70
N VAL A 27 30.66 3.17 2.93
CA VAL A 27 31.49 4.31 3.38
C VAL A 27 32.58 3.75 4.30
N SER A 28 33.71 3.34 3.72
CA SER A 28 35.00 3.33 4.44
C SER A 28 36.16 3.22 3.47
N ALA A 29 36.77 4.35 3.12
CA ALA A 29 38.20 4.46 2.78
C ALA A 29 38.60 5.94 2.62
N GLN A 30 38.70 6.68 3.74
CA GLN A 30 39.67 7.76 3.89
C GLN A 30 40.26 7.69 5.31
N LYS A 31 41.34 6.91 5.42
CA LYS A 31 42.44 7.01 6.39
C LYS A 31 43.66 6.66 5.52
N ASP A 32 44.60 7.56 5.26
CA ASP A 32 45.58 8.02 6.24
C ASP A 32 45.96 9.49 6.04
N VAL A 33 45.74 10.31 7.07
CA VAL A 33 46.76 11.20 7.66
C VAL A 33 46.41 11.30 9.15
N VAL A 34 47.19 10.63 10.00
CA VAL A 34 47.19 10.84 11.44
C VAL A 34 48.55 11.40 11.79
N GLU A 35 48.60 12.66 12.22
CA GLU A 35 49.61 13.10 13.17
C GLU A 35 48.90 13.65 14.40
N ALA A 36 49.30 13.05 15.53
CA ALA A 36 49.17 13.42 16.93
C ALA A 36 48.27 14.61 17.32
N ILE A 37 47.36 14.36 18.27
CA ILE A 37 47.47 14.87 19.65
C ILE A 37 46.51 14.06 20.53
N GLU A 38 47.05 13.51 21.60
CA GLU A 38 46.34 12.80 22.67
C GLU A 38 45.36 13.73 23.39
N VAL A 39 44.17 13.24 23.73
CA VAL A 39 43.36 13.83 24.81
C VAL A 39 43.02 12.73 25.81
N GLN A 40 43.69 12.82 26.96
CA GLN A 40 43.35 12.10 28.18
C GLN A 40 42.00 12.59 28.71
N THR A 41 41.19 11.63 29.12
CA THR A 41 39.97 11.81 29.90
C THR A 41 40.28 12.38 31.29
N ALA A 42 39.53 13.39 31.75
CA ALA A 42 39.41 13.73 33.16
C ALA A 42 38.06 14.41 33.46
N GLU A 43 37.67 14.29 34.74
CA GLU A 43 36.34 14.32 35.31
C GLU A 43 35.69 15.70 35.51
N LEU A 44 34.38 15.65 35.80
CA LEU A 44 33.51 16.67 36.38
C LEU A 44 34.11 17.35 37.62
N VAL A 45 34.00 18.68 37.75
CA VAL A 45 33.56 19.45 38.96
C VAL A 45 33.27 20.93 38.53
N PRO A 46 32.22 21.58 39.06
CA PRO A 46 31.77 22.94 38.69
C PRO A 46 32.38 24.03 39.58
N ALA A 47 32.54 25.28 39.08
CA ALA A 47 32.49 26.50 39.89
C ALA A 47 32.71 27.81 39.07
N THR A 48 31.78 28.75 39.27
CA THR A 48 31.96 30.19 39.58
C THR A 48 32.75 31.14 38.67
N GLU A 49 32.04 32.20 38.26
CA GLU A 49 32.41 33.63 38.16
C GLU A 49 33.89 34.03 38.07
N LYS A 50 34.25 34.79 37.02
CA LYS A 50 34.41 36.26 37.06
C LYS A 50 34.90 36.83 35.71
N VAL A 51 33.99 37.60 35.10
CA VAL A 51 34.16 38.93 34.45
C VAL A 51 35.55 39.30 33.89
N LYS A 52 35.59 39.58 32.58
CA LYS A 52 36.26 40.78 32.04
C LYS A 52 35.41 41.41 30.93
N GLU A 53 35.24 42.71 31.06
CA GLU A 53 34.29 43.58 30.40
C GLU A 53 34.55 43.80 28.90
N VAL A 54 33.44 43.96 28.18
CA VAL A 54 33.33 44.49 26.82
C VAL A 54 33.07 46.00 26.92
N PRO A 55 33.66 46.87 26.09
CA PRO A 55 33.33 48.30 26.10
C PRO A 55 31.94 48.55 25.50
N ALA A 56 31.26 49.48 26.15
CA ALA A 56 29.89 49.93 25.91
C ALA A 56 29.72 50.75 24.63
N GLU A 57 28.60 50.56 23.93
CA GLU A 57 27.73 51.65 23.48
C GLU A 57 26.36 51.13 23.02
N LEU A 58 25.32 51.90 23.36
CA LEU A 58 23.90 51.81 22.96
C LEU A 58 22.96 50.89 23.79
N VAL A 59 22.64 51.37 24.99
CA VAL A 59 21.45 50.98 25.78
C VAL A 59 20.27 51.88 25.38
N GLN A 60 19.20 51.27 24.84
CA GLN A 60 17.82 51.74 25.02
C GLN A 60 16.93 50.51 25.28
N GLN A 61 16.35 50.45 26.47
CA GLN A 61 15.43 49.39 26.92
C GLN A 61 14.07 49.52 26.20
N PRO A 62 13.45 48.41 25.77
CA PRO A 62 12.02 48.39 25.49
C PRO A 62 11.21 48.10 26.76
N SER A 63 10.18 48.90 26.97
CA SER A 63 9.11 48.72 27.95
C SER A 63 8.26 47.48 27.65
N GLU A 64 7.80 46.81 28.72
CA GLU A 64 6.83 45.71 28.68
C GLU A 64 5.57 46.08 27.88
N PRO A 65 5.05 45.18 27.01
CA PRO A 65 3.68 45.27 26.54
C PRO A 65 2.76 44.27 27.26
N ASP A 66 1.72 44.87 27.81
CA ASP A 66 0.44 44.34 28.30
C ASP A 66 -0.09 43.12 27.51
N VAL A 67 -0.39 42.02 28.21
CA VAL A 67 -1.02 40.82 27.64
C VAL A 67 -2.53 41.06 27.52
N LYS A 68 -3.02 41.29 26.31
CA LYS A 68 -4.45 41.16 25.98
C LYS A 68 -4.74 39.82 25.29
N PRO A 69 -5.88 39.17 25.58
CA PRO A 69 -6.29 37.93 24.91
C PRO A 69 -6.55 38.18 23.42
N ALA A 70 -6.07 37.25 22.58
CA ALA A 70 -6.12 37.35 21.12
C ALA A 70 -7.56 37.42 20.57
N GLU A 71 -7.83 38.43 19.74
CA GLU A 71 -9.05 38.50 18.93
C GLU A 71 -9.02 37.47 17.77
N PRO A 72 -10.19 36.98 17.32
CA PRO A 72 -10.28 36.06 16.18
C PRO A 72 -9.72 36.74 14.92
N GLN A 73 -8.82 36.07 14.20
CA GLN A 73 -8.36 36.59 12.92
C GLN A 73 -9.53 36.64 11.90
N PRO A 74 -9.64 37.73 11.12
CA PRO A 74 -10.66 37.85 10.09
C PRO A 74 -10.39 36.84 8.95
N PRO A 75 -11.44 36.38 8.24
CA PRO A 75 -11.29 35.48 7.11
C PRO A 75 -10.41 36.11 6.04
N VAL A 76 -9.40 35.37 5.57
CA VAL A 76 -8.54 35.76 4.45
C VAL A 76 -9.42 35.95 3.22
N GLU A 77 -9.53 37.19 2.73
CA GLU A 77 -10.14 37.47 1.43
C GLU A 77 -9.33 36.78 0.33
N PRO A 78 -10.00 36.20 -0.70
CA PRO A 78 -9.30 35.55 -1.80
C PRO A 78 -8.46 36.60 -2.55
N ALA A 79 -7.15 36.43 -2.53
CA ALA A 79 -6.23 37.21 -3.35
C ALA A 79 -6.65 37.12 -4.83
N GLU A 80 -6.63 38.26 -5.55
CA GLU A 80 -6.78 38.26 -7.00
C GLU A 80 -5.71 37.32 -7.60
N PRO A 81 -6.08 36.44 -8.55
CA PRO A 81 -5.15 35.46 -9.09
C PRO A 81 -4.05 36.19 -9.89
N GLU A 82 -2.83 36.18 -9.37
CA GLU A 82 -1.67 36.60 -10.14
C GLU A 82 -1.59 35.80 -11.46
N PRO A 83 -1.14 36.42 -12.56
CA PRO A 83 -0.99 35.73 -13.84
C PRO A 83 0.06 34.63 -13.72
N HIS A 84 -0.41 33.39 -13.56
CA HIS A 84 0.44 32.21 -13.49
C HIS A 84 1.17 31.98 -14.82
N PRO A 85 2.42 31.49 -14.80
CA PRO A 85 3.18 31.20 -16.01
C PRO A 85 2.47 30.11 -16.80
N VAL A 86 1.83 30.51 -17.91
CA VAL A 86 1.34 29.63 -18.96
C VAL A 86 2.55 28.89 -19.56
N LEU A 87 2.32 27.72 -20.18
CA LEU A 87 3.30 27.12 -21.11
C LEU A 87 3.88 28.24 -21.98
N THR A 88 5.13 28.65 -21.75
CA THR A 88 5.85 29.51 -22.68
C THR A 88 5.83 28.82 -24.04
N GLU A 89 5.39 29.53 -25.08
CA GLU A 89 5.41 28.96 -26.42
C GLU A 89 6.84 28.59 -26.77
N VAL A 90 7.07 27.29 -26.98
CA VAL A 90 8.34 26.76 -27.46
C VAL A 90 8.22 26.65 -28.97
N GLU A 91 9.16 27.23 -29.70
CA GLU A 91 9.26 27.04 -31.15
C GLU A 91 9.43 25.54 -31.43
N THR A 92 8.56 24.98 -32.28
CA THR A 92 8.54 23.55 -32.55
C THR A 92 8.17 23.23 -33.99
N ASP A 93 8.83 22.23 -34.54
CA ASP A 93 8.54 21.69 -35.87
C ASP A 93 7.38 20.67 -35.86
N PHE A 94 6.81 20.38 -34.68
CA PHE A 94 5.71 19.44 -34.56
C PHE A 94 4.40 20.03 -35.06
N ASP A 95 3.88 19.51 -36.18
CA ASP A 95 2.53 19.82 -36.65
C ASP A 95 1.46 19.14 -35.78
N PHE A 96 1.19 19.76 -34.64
CA PHE A 96 0.19 19.28 -33.69
C PHE A 96 -1.21 19.24 -34.27
N ALA A 97 -1.57 20.19 -35.16
CA ALA A 97 -2.90 20.25 -35.74
C ALA A 97 -3.14 19.07 -36.71
N ALA A 98 -2.14 18.75 -37.54
CA ALA A 98 -2.18 17.55 -38.36
C ALA A 98 -2.23 16.28 -37.51
N TRP A 99 -1.44 16.20 -36.43
CA TRP A 99 -1.47 15.07 -35.52
C TRP A 99 -2.84 14.91 -34.84
N GLN A 100 -3.45 16.00 -34.36
CA GLN A 100 -4.81 15.98 -33.78
C GLN A 100 -5.84 15.40 -34.75
N LYS A 101 -5.74 15.78 -36.03
CA LYS A 101 -6.63 15.30 -37.09
C LYS A 101 -6.35 13.85 -37.47
N ALA A 102 -5.09 13.41 -37.50
CA ALA A 102 -4.72 12.06 -37.95
C ALA A 102 -4.80 11.00 -36.86
N ARG A 103 -4.34 11.31 -35.64
CA ARG A 103 -4.10 10.34 -34.56
C ARG A 103 -4.72 10.77 -33.22
N GLY A 104 -4.83 12.07 -32.98
CA GLY A 104 -5.32 12.65 -31.73
C GLY A 104 -6.86 12.66 -31.57
N GLN A 105 -7.62 11.98 -32.42
CA GLN A 105 -9.08 11.90 -32.31
C GLN A 105 -9.55 11.05 -31.12
N LYS A 106 -10.83 11.16 -30.74
CA LYS A 106 -11.45 10.29 -29.72
C LYS A 106 -11.37 8.83 -30.16
N ILE A 107 -10.98 7.92 -29.26
CA ILE A 107 -10.84 6.49 -29.58
C ILE A 107 -11.75 5.61 -28.72
N ASP A 108 -12.23 4.51 -29.29
CA ASP A 108 -12.88 3.43 -28.53
C ASP A 108 -11.83 2.64 -27.73
N LEU A 109 -11.88 2.77 -26.40
CA LEU A 109 -10.97 2.07 -25.51
C LEU A 109 -11.09 0.54 -25.57
N LYS A 110 -12.25 -0.01 -25.94
CA LYS A 110 -12.39 -1.46 -26.09
C LYS A 110 -11.60 -1.95 -27.29
N ALA A 111 -11.65 -1.21 -28.40
CA ALA A 111 -10.83 -1.47 -29.58
C ALA A 111 -9.34 -1.25 -29.28
N TRP A 112 -8.99 -0.15 -28.59
CA TRP A 112 -7.62 0.14 -28.17
C TRP A 112 -7.05 -0.96 -27.26
N GLY A 113 -7.83 -1.45 -26.30
CA GLY A 113 -7.43 -2.52 -25.38
C GLY A 113 -7.16 -3.87 -26.06
N LYS A 114 -7.75 -4.14 -27.24
CA LYS A 114 -7.45 -5.35 -28.03
C LYS A 114 -6.00 -5.38 -28.51
N TYR A 115 -5.44 -4.21 -28.83
CA TYR A 115 -4.06 -4.05 -29.29
C TYR A 115 -3.07 -3.76 -28.15
N ASN A 116 -3.59 -3.56 -26.94
CA ASN A 116 -2.83 -3.30 -25.72
C ASN A 116 -3.25 -4.28 -24.60
N PRO A 117 -3.18 -5.61 -24.80
CA PRO A 117 -3.62 -6.61 -23.81
C PRO A 117 -2.64 -6.70 -22.63
N SER A 118 -2.97 -7.27 -21.47
CA SER A 118 -1.93 -7.48 -20.43
C SER A 118 -0.93 -8.60 -20.83
N PRO A 119 0.40 -8.44 -20.64
CA PRO A 119 1.43 -9.37 -21.13
C PRO A 119 1.30 -10.78 -20.54
N HIS A 120 1.20 -10.91 -19.22
CA HIS A 120 1.01 -12.19 -18.54
C HIS A 120 0.37 -11.99 -17.16
N ARG A 121 -0.30 -13.02 -16.63
CA ARG A 121 -1.16 -12.95 -15.43
C ARG A 121 -0.41 -12.75 -14.09
N SER A 122 0.91 -12.61 -14.09
CA SER A 122 1.75 -12.50 -12.88
C SER A 122 3.12 -11.92 -13.26
N TYR A 123 4.02 -11.79 -12.28
CA TYR A 123 5.44 -11.48 -12.46
C TYR A 123 6.06 -12.32 -13.58
N PHE A 124 7.04 -11.74 -14.27
CA PHE A 124 7.78 -12.46 -15.30
C PHE A 124 8.53 -13.65 -14.69
N ASN A 125 8.25 -14.85 -15.20
CA ASN A 125 8.98 -16.07 -14.86
C ASN A 125 9.70 -16.57 -16.11
N GLY A 126 10.98 -16.23 -16.23
CA GLY A 126 11.80 -16.61 -17.39
C GLY A 126 12.00 -18.11 -17.57
N ASP A 127 11.75 -18.94 -16.55
CA ASP A 127 11.80 -20.41 -16.68
C ASP A 127 10.48 -21.02 -17.17
N SER A 128 9.41 -20.22 -17.28
CA SER A 128 8.12 -20.68 -17.82
C SER A 128 8.03 -20.39 -19.32
N ALA A 129 7.98 -21.46 -20.13
CA ALA A 129 7.77 -21.34 -21.57
C ALA A 129 6.46 -20.61 -21.93
N GLU A 130 5.40 -20.78 -21.13
CA GLU A 130 4.15 -20.05 -21.32
C GLU A 130 4.32 -18.55 -21.05
N CYS A 131 5.07 -18.19 -20.01
CA CYS A 131 5.35 -16.80 -19.67
C CYS A 131 6.18 -16.14 -20.77
N VAL A 132 7.31 -16.74 -21.15
CA VAL A 132 8.19 -16.24 -22.23
C VAL A 132 7.45 -16.09 -23.55
N LYS A 133 6.55 -17.03 -23.90
CA LYS A 133 5.77 -16.97 -25.14
C LYS A 133 4.79 -15.79 -25.17
N ARG A 134 4.19 -15.45 -24.02
CA ARG A 134 3.15 -14.41 -23.92
C ARG A 134 3.67 -13.04 -23.51
N TRP A 135 4.84 -12.97 -22.88
CA TRP A 135 5.44 -11.71 -22.49
C TRP A 135 5.81 -10.88 -23.71
N TYR A 136 5.60 -9.57 -23.60
CA TYR A 136 5.91 -8.62 -24.65
C TYR A 136 6.29 -7.28 -24.03
N VAL A 137 7.02 -6.45 -24.77
CA VAL A 137 7.35 -5.05 -24.47
C VAL A 137 6.78 -4.13 -25.55
N ASN A 138 6.44 -2.89 -25.18
CA ASN A 138 5.91 -1.90 -26.13
C ASN A 138 7.03 -1.05 -26.73
N LEU A 139 6.96 -0.80 -28.04
CA LEU A 139 7.66 0.30 -28.70
C LEU A 139 6.60 1.30 -29.18
N GLY A 140 6.09 2.09 -28.24
CA GLY A 140 4.88 2.91 -28.38
C GLY A 140 4.89 3.86 -29.59
N PRO A 141 5.97 4.64 -29.83
CA PRO A 141 6.04 5.55 -30.97
C PRO A 141 5.97 4.83 -32.33
N LEU A 142 6.48 3.60 -32.42
CA LEU A 142 6.38 2.79 -33.63
C LEU A 142 4.98 2.14 -33.76
N GLY A 143 4.27 2.01 -32.65
CA GLY A 143 2.99 1.32 -32.53
C GLY A 143 3.10 -0.18 -32.77
N VAL A 144 4.08 -0.83 -32.15
CA VAL A 144 4.23 -2.28 -32.15
C VAL A 144 4.36 -2.83 -30.74
N THR A 145 3.85 -4.05 -30.55
CA THR A 145 4.24 -4.89 -29.40
C THR A 145 5.29 -5.88 -29.88
N THR A 146 6.28 -6.17 -29.03
CA THR A 146 7.40 -7.01 -29.41
C THR A 146 7.74 -8.03 -28.33
N ARG A 147 8.27 -9.19 -28.74
CA ARG A 147 8.98 -10.10 -27.86
C ARG A 147 10.44 -9.71 -27.89
N MET A 148 10.99 -9.45 -26.72
CA MET A 148 12.39 -9.09 -26.59
C MET A 148 13.26 -10.34 -26.48
N HIS A 149 14.28 -10.41 -27.35
CA HIS A 149 15.31 -11.43 -27.32
C HIS A 149 16.63 -10.77 -26.94
N ASP A 150 16.90 -10.78 -25.64
CA ASP A 150 18.11 -10.23 -25.04
C ASP A 150 19.00 -11.38 -24.54
N ARG A 151 20.26 -11.39 -24.97
CA ARG A 151 21.26 -12.36 -24.53
C ARG A 151 21.51 -12.31 -23.02
N ALA A 152 21.33 -11.15 -22.38
CA ALA A 152 21.46 -11.02 -20.92
C ALA A 152 20.47 -11.92 -20.16
N TRP A 153 19.43 -12.42 -20.84
CA TRP A 153 18.40 -13.28 -20.27
C TRP A 153 18.63 -14.78 -20.58
N GLU A 154 19.77 -15.14 -21.15
CA GLU A 154 20.16 -16.54 -21.45
C GLU A 154 20.17 -17.46 -20.23
N ASN A 155 20.30 -16.91 -19.02
CA ASN A 155 20.26 -17.66 -17.77
C ASN A 155 18.89 -18.29 -17.49
N PHE A 156 17.83 -17.80 -18.14
CA PHE A 156 16.51 -18.38 -18.06
C PHE A 156 16.34 -19.49 -19.09
N SER A 157 16.10 -20.71 -18.59
CA SER A 157 16.09 -21.91 -19.44
C SER A 157 15.03 -21.88 -20.53
N ALA A 158 13.86 -21.28 -20.28
CA ALA A 158 12.82 -21.14 -21.30
C ALA A 158 13.07 -19.97 -22.26
N VAL A 159 13.74 -18.91 -21.82
CA VAL A 159 14.19 -17.81 -22.70
C VAL A 159 15.25 -18.33 -23.67
N LYS A 160 16.29 -19.03 -23.18
CA LYS A 160 17.33 -19.61 -24.05
C LYS A 160 16.77 -20.55 -25.11
N LYS A 161 15.75 -21.35 -24.75
CA LYS A 161 15.04 -22.23 -25.70
C LYS A 161 14.18 -21.49 -26.72
N ALA A 162 13.75 -20.26 -26.41
CA ALA A 162 12.92 -19.45 -27.29
C ALA A 162 13.73 -18.68 -28.34
N PHE A 163 15.06 -18.62 -28.20
CA PHE A 163 15.89 -17.92 -29.18
C PHE A 163 15.86 -18.60 -30.56
N PRO A 164 15.81 -17.81 -31.65
CA PRO A 164 15.84 -18.35 -32.99
C PRO A 164 17.25 -18.86 -33.34
N LYS A 165 17.36 -20.16 -33.63
CA LYS A 165 18.64 -20.86 -33.90
C LYS A 165 19.56 -20.15 -34.90
N GLY A 166 19.01 -19.52 -35.94
CA GLY A 166 19.78 -18.81 -36.97
C GLY A 166 20.44 -17.49 -36.51
N LEU A 167 20.05 -17.00 -35.33
CA LEU A 167 20.65 -15.86 -34.64
C LEU A 167 21.43 -16.28 -33.39
N CYS A 168 21.56 -17.60 -33.16
CA CYS A 168 22.36 -18.18 -32.09
C CYS A 168 23.70 -18.72 -32.63
N ASP A 169 24.64 -18.93 -31.72
CA ASP A 169 25.80 -19.77 -31.97
C ASP A 169 25.48 -21.26 -31.74
N GLN A 170 26.48 -22.13 -32.00
CA GLN A 170 26.40 -23.57 -31.81
C GLN A 170 26.13 -23.99 -30.35
N ASP A 171 26.44 -23.12 -29.37
CA ASP A 171 26.18 -23.34 -27.95
C ASP A 171 24.75 -22.89 -27.54
N GLY A 172 23.97 -22.43 -28.53
CA GLY A 172 22.61 -21.92 -28.36
C GLY A 172 22.54 -20.53 -27.71
N SER A 173 23.67 -19.82 -27.61
CA SER A 173 23.72 -18.45 -27.10
C SER A 173 23.39 -17.45 -28.20
N LEU A 174 22.64 -16.40 -27.86
CA LEU A 174 22.17 -15.38 -28.78
C LEU A 174 23.34 -14.49 -29.22
N VAL A 175 23.52 -14.38 -30.54
CA VAL A 175 24.58 -13.59 -31.16
C VAL A 175 24.09 -12.16 -31.44
N TRP A 176 22.84 -12.03 -31.89
CA TRP A 176 22.21 -10.79 -32.30
C TRP A 176 20.95 -10.53 -31.47
N ASN A 177 21.03 -9.54 -30.56
CA ASN A 177 19.88 -9.03 -29.82
C ASN A 177 18.84 -8.47 -30.79
N HIS A 178 17.56 -8.68 -30.51
CA HIS A 178 16.50 -8.18 -31.38
C HIS A 178 15.14 -8.09 -30.68
N PHE A 179 14.25 -7.32 -31.27
CA PHE A 179 12.82 -7.37 -30.99
C PHE A 179 12.09 -8.13 -32.09
N GLU A 180 11.33 -9.17 -31.72
CA GLU A 180 10.42 -9.86 -32.64
C GLU A 180 9.04 -9.19 -32.56
N VAL A 181 8.52 -8.66 -33.67
CA VAL A 181 7.21 -8.01 -33.76
C VAL A 181 6.11 -9.04 -33.48
N VAL A 182 5.26 -8.77 -32.49
CA VAL A 182 4.13 -9.64 -32.11
C VAL A 182 2.82 -9.09 -32.68
N THR A 183 2.60 -7.78 -32.53
CA THR A 183 1.46 -7.09 -33.15
C THR A 183 1.89 -5.74 -33.71
N VAL A 184 1.25 -5.35 -34.80
CA VAL A 184 1.31 -4.00 -35.39
C VAL A 184 -0.04 -3.35 -35.17
N LYS A 185 -0.05 -2.10 -34.68
CA LYS A 185 -1.28 -1.38 -34.32
C LYS A 185 -1.81 -0.64 -35.54
N PRO A 186 -3.11 -0.74 -35.87
CA PRO A 186 -3.66 -0.06 -37.04
C PRO A 186 -3.46 1.46 -36.97
N GLY A 187 -3.05 2.07 -38.09
CA GLY A 187 -2.79 3.51 -38.20
C GLY A 187 -1.50 4.00 -37.52
N SER A 188 -0.68 3.08 -36.99
CA SER A 188 0.63 3.44 -36.44
C SER A 188 1.68 3.65 -37.53
N PRO A 189 2.84 4.26 -37.21
CA PRO A 189 3.96 4.34 -38.15
C PRO A 189 4.41 3.00 -38.74
N ALA A 190 4.27 1.91 -38.01
CA ALA A 190 4.63 0.58 -38.47
C ALA A 190 3.54 -0.10 -39.33
N ASP A 191 2.32 0.43 -39.36
CA ASP A 191 1.21 -0.18 -40.10
C ASP A 191 1.48 -0.18 -41.60
N GLY A 192 1.31 -1.35 -42.23
CA GLY A 192 1.65 -1.57 -43.64
C GLY A 192 3.16 -1.67 -43.95
N VAL A 193 4.05 -1.42 -42.98
CA VAL A 193 5.52 -1.51 -43.17
C VAL A 193 6.12 -2.73 -42.48
N LEU A 194 5.78 -2.95 -41.21
CA LEU A 194 6.19 -4.13 -40.46
C LEU A 194 5.05 -5.16 -40.40
N LYS A 195 5.39 -6.43 -40.15
CA LYS A 195 4.41 -7.50 -39.91
C LYS A 195 4.78 -8.37 -38.71
N PRO A 196 3.80 -9.05 -38.08
CA PRO A 196 4.08 -10.03 -37.04
C PRO A 196 5.13 -11.07 -37.49
N GLY A 197 6.12 -11.31 -36.64
CA GLY A 197 7.24 -12.21 -36.87
C GLY A 197 8.50 -11.55 -37.43
N ASP A 198 8.44 -10.30 -37.89
CA ASP A 198 9.63 -9.54 -38.28
C ASP A 198 10.54 -9.32 -37.07
N ARG A 199 11.86 -9.33 -37.28
CA ARG A 199 12.84 -9.13 -36.20
C ARG A 199 13.64 -7.85 -36.44
N ILE A 200 13.55 -6.89 -35.54
CA ILE A 200 14.29 -5.63 -35.58
C ILE A 200 15.63 -5.84 -34.87
N LEU A 201 16.74 -5.74 -35.62
CA LEU A 201 18.11 -5.97 -35.11
C LEU A 201 18.85 -4.66 -34.82
N ALA A 202 18.54 -3.60 -35.58
CA ALA A 202 19.16 -2.29 -35.42
C ALA A 202 18.16 -1.16 -35.67
N MET A 203 18.42 -0.01 -35.06
CA MET A 203 17.71 1.25 -35.29
C MET A 203 18.74 2.35 -35.56
N ASP A 204 18.51 3.18 -36.58
CA ASP A 204 19.38 4.29 -37.00
C ASP A 204 20.87 3.93 -37.13
N GLY A 205 21.14 2.72 -37.66
CA GLY A 205 22.50 2.21 -37.87
C GLY A 205 23.16 1.60 -36.63
N GLU A 206 22.48 1.62 -35.48
CA GLU A 206 22.96 1.06 -34.22
C GLU A 206 22.28 -0.28 -33.91
N TYR A 207 23.07 -1.36 -33.79
CA TYR A 207 22.56 -2.65 -33.35
C TYR A 207 22.09 -2.59 -31.90
N LEU A 208 21.02 -3.32 -31.57
CA LEU A 208 20.44 -3.32 -30.23
C LEU A 208 21.41 -3.90 -29.18
N GLN A 209 21.51 -3.21 -28.05
CA GLN A 209 22.47 -3.48 -26.98
C GLN A 209 21.70 -3.65 -25.66
N GLY A 210 22.24 -4.48 -24.76
CA GLY A 210 21.68 -4.64 -23.43
C GLY A 210 22.02 -3.47 -22.50
N SER A 211 21.29 -3.35 -21.39
CA SER A 211 21.50 -2.30 -20.38
C SER A 211 22.92 -2.29 -19.80
N GLN A 212 23.56 -3.45 -19.72
CA GLN A 212 24.91 -3.62 -19.21
C GLN A 212 25.98 -2.96 -20.09
N ARG A 213 25.63 -2.59 -21.33
CA ARG A 213 26.51 -1.89 -22.27
C ARG A 213 26.16 -0.39 -22.39
N CYS A 214 24.88 -0.03 -22.43
CA CYS A 214 24.46 1.36 -22.67
C CYS A 214 24.32 2.23 -21.40
N MET A 215 24.19 1.64 -20.21
CA MET A 215 23.85 2.36 -18.97
C MET A 215 24.86 2.13 -17.84
N LEU A 216 26.15 2.28 -18.12
CA LEU A 216 27.23 1.99 -17.17
C LEU A 216 27.25 2.90 -15.93
N ASP A 217 26.97 4.19 -16.13
CA ASP A 217 26.94 5.22 -15.09
C ASP A 217 25.58 5.42 -14.44
N SER A 218 24.57 4.65 -14.84
CA SER A 218 23.21 4.83 -14.34
C SER A 218 23.07 4.29 -12.92
N GLU A 219 22.54 5.13 -12.02
CA GLU A 219 22.18 4.79 -10.63
C GLU A 219 20.79 4.11 -10.52
N LEU A 220 20.28 3.58 -11.64
CA LEU A 220 18.98 2.93 -11.75
C LEU A 220 18.94 1.58 -11.01
N GLY A 221 17.84 1.35 -10.28
CA GLY A 221 17.55 0.06 -9.66
C GLY A 221 17.52 -1.08 -10.68
N ASN A 222 17.95 -2.28 -10.26
CA ASN A 222 17.90 -3.49 -11.09
C ASN A 222 18.57 -3.35 -12.48
N ARG A 223 19.52 -2.41 -12.68
CA ARG A 223 20.11 -2.12 -14.00
C ARG A 223 20.61 -3.36 -14.74
N HIS A 224 21.18 -4.30 -14.00
CA HIS A 224 21.84 -5.51 -14.50
C HIS A 224 20.86 -6.57 -15.06
N VAL A 225 19.56 -6.42 -14.83
CA VAL A 225 18.50 -7.33 -15.31
C VAL A 225 17.48 -6.63 -16.22
N ARG A 226 17.76 -5.39 -16.63
CA ARG A 226 17.01 -4.65 -17.65
C ARG A 226 17.43 -5.07 -19.05
N GLY A 227 16.54 -4.90 -20.02
CA GLY A 227 16.75 -5.41 -21.36
C GLY A 227 17.14 -4.35 -22.39
N LEU A 228 16.82 -4.66 -23.65
CA LEU A 228 17.03 -3.83 -24.83
C LEU A 228 16.17 -2.54 -24.83
N GLU A 229 15.16 -2.46 -23.95
CA GLU A 229 14.25 -1.31 -23.86
C GLU A 229 14.97 0.02 -23.58
N LEU A 230 16.09 0.02 -22.86
CA LEU A 230 16.83 1.25 -22.55
C LEU A 230 17.41 1.86 -23.82
N HIS A 231 18.22 1.09 -24.55
CA HIS A 231 18.85 1.53 -25.79
C HIS A 231 17.80 1.84 -26.87
N ALA A 232 16.74 1.03 -26.99
CA ALA A 232 15.66 1.30 -27.92
C ALA A 232 14.91 2.59 -27.60
N GLY A 233 14.69 2.89 -26.32
CA GLY A 233 14.06 4.14 -25.89
C GLY A 233 14.89 5.36 -26.26
N GLU A 234 16.21 5.30 -26.08
CA GLU A 234 17.15 6.37 -26.47
C GLU A 234 17.18 6.59 -27.98
N LEU A 235 17.27 5.51 -28.77
CA LEU A 235 17.29 5.59 -30.24
C LEU A 235 15.97 6.14 -30.79
N ILE A 236 14.83 5.67 -30.27
CA ILE A 236 13.51 6.17 -30.68
C ILE A 236 13.33 7.63 -30.27
N ASP A 237 13.77 8.02 -29.07
CA ASP A 237 13.69 9.43 -28.63
C ASP A 237 14.49 10.36 -29.54
N ARG A 238 15.70 9.95 -29.92
CA ARG A 238 16.52 10.67 -30.90
C ARG A 238 15.81 10.76 -32.26
N ALA A 239 15.24 9.66 -32.74
CA ALA A 239 14.53 9.62 -34.01
C ALA A 239 13.28 10.51 -34.05
N GLU A 240 12.61 10.71 -32.91
CA GLU A 240 11.49 11.66 -32.79
C GLU A 240 11.91 13.13 -32.93
N SER A 241 13.18 13.48 -32.71
CA SER A 241 13.69 14.81 -33.09
C SER A 241 13.89 14.96 -34.61
N LEU A 242 14.03 13.85 -35.34
CA LEU A 242 14.24 13.82 -36.79
C LEU A 242 12.93 13.61 -37.57
N GLY A 243 11.90 13.03 -36.93
CA GLY A 243 10.61 12.68 -37.55
C GLY A 243 10.65 11.40 -38.39
N GLU A 244 11.72 10.60 -38.28
CA GLU A 244 11.90 9.36 -39.01
C GLU A 244 12.87 8.45 -38.28
N ILE A 245 12.64 7.13 -38.35
CA ILE A 245 13.54 6.11 -37.85
C ILE A 245 13.81 5.06 -38.92
N THR A 246 15.06 4.67 -39.07
CA THR A 246 15.48 3.59 -39.96
C THR A 246 15.68 2.31 -39.15
N LEU A 247 15.06 1.21 -39.57
CA LEU A 247 15.18 -0.09 -38.92
C LEU A 247 15.89 -1.08 -39.83
N VAL A 248 16.80 -1.88 -39.27
CA VAL A 248 17.34 -3.07 -39.95
C VAL A 248 16.56 -4.29 -39.46
N VAL A 249 15.83 -4.91 -40.36
CA VAL A 249 14.85 -5.95 -40.08
C VAL A 249 15.26 -7.25 -40.76
N LEU A 250 15.13 -8.39 -40.06
CA LEU A 250 15.05 -9.71 -40.67
C LEU A 250 13.56 -10.04 -40.86
N PRO A 251 13.04 -10.02 -42.10
CA PRO A 251 11.63 -10.26 -42.35
C PRO A 251 11.20 -11.67 -41.94
N SER A 252 9.97 -11.80 -41.45
CA SER A 252 9.39 -13.10 -41.09
C SER A 252 9.42 -14.07 -42.29
N GLY A 253 9.89 -15.29 -42.06
CA GLY A 253 10.05 -16.35 -43.07
C GLY A 253 11.46 -16.42 -43.67
N LYS A 254 12.24 -15.34 -43.61
CA LYS A 254 13.61 -15.30 -44.16
C LYS A 254 14.66 -15.93 -43.23
N GLU A 255 14.30 -16.41 -42.04
CA GLU A 255 15.21 -17.14 -41.16
C GLU A 255 15.46 -18.60 -41.59
N SER A 256 14.60 -19.15 -42.45
CA SER A 256 14.69 -20.56 -42.85
C SER A 256 16.03 -20.88 -43.52
N GLY A 257 16.71 -21.92 -43.02
CA GLY A 257 18.03 -22.33 -43.52
C GLY A 257 19.22 -21.53 -42.99
N LEU A 258 19.01 -20.56 -42.09
CA LEU A 258 20.12 -19.99 -41.32
C LEU A 258 20.65 -21.04 -40.32
N ALA A 259 21.89 -21.46 -40.52
CA ALA A 259 22.57 -22.35 -39.59
C ALA A 259 23.00 -21.59 -38.32
N ALA A 260 23.13 -22.32 -37.21
CA ALA A 260 23.74 -21.78 -36.00
C ALA A 260 25.18 -21.33 -36.30
N ARG A 261 25.56 -20.17 -35.77
CA ARG A 261 26.86 -19.56 -36.00
C ARG A 261 27.95 -20.36 -35.31
N LYS A 262 29.14 -20.46 -35.91
CA LYS A 262 30.29 -21.01 -35.19
C LYS A 262 30.52 -20.19 -33.93
N SER A 263 30.83 -20.87 -32.83
CA SER A 263 31.12 -20.22 -31.55
C SER A 263 32.32 -19.28 -31.74
N GLY A 264 32.10 -17.97 -31.57
CA GLY A 264 33.10 -16.92 -31.76
C GLY A 264 33.95 -16.65 -30.51
N TRP A 265 33.84 -17.50 -29.50
CA TRP A 265 34.53 -17.36 -28.22
C TRP A 265 36.00 -17.76 -28.36
N GLN A 266 36.88 -16.89 -27.89
CA GLN A 266 38.32 -17.08 -27.84
C GLN A 266 38.76 -17.16 -26.39
N LYS A 267 39.57 -18.17 -26.06
CA LYS A 267 40.17 -18.31 -24.73
C LYS A 267 41.25 -17.24 -24.55
N LEU A 268 41.11 -16.41 -23.52
CA LEU A 268 42.10 -15.42 -23.12
C LEU A 268 43.06 -16.01 -22.09
N GLU A 269 42.52 -16.59 -21.02
CA GLU A 269 43.30 -17.12 -19.91
C GLU A 269 42.58 -18.32 -19.26
N GLU A 270 43.32 -19.18 -18.56
CA GLU A 270 42.75 -20.23 -17.71
C GLU A 270 43.45 -20.26 -16.36
N LEU A 271 42.68 -19.92 -15.34
CA LEU A 271 43.14 -19.87 -13.98
C LEU A 271 42.97 -21.25 -13.32
N LYS A 272 43.98 -21.65 -12.54
CA LYS A 272 43.99 -22.88 -11.73
C LYS A 272 43.67 -22.58 -10.26
N PRO A 273 43.19 -23.56 -9.48
CA PRO A 273 42.79 -23.35 -8.08
C PRO A 273 43.85 -22.63 -7.27
N SER A 274 43.48 -21.48 -6.72
CA SER A 274 44.29 -20.72 -5.78
C SER A 274 43.35 -20.09 -4.75
N SER A 275 43.76 -20.09 -3.48
CA SER A 275 42.97 -19.52 -2.39
C SER A 275 43.35 -18.06 -2.21
N GLY A 276 42.44 -17.14 -2.56
CA GLY A 276 42.62 -15.71 -2.31
C GLY A 276 43.55 -14.99 -3.30
N ALA A 277 43.78 -15.55 -4.49
CA ALA A 277 44.57 -14.87 -5.51
C ALA A 277 43.80 -13.66 -6.05
N THR A 278 44.49 -12.53 -6.18
CA THR A 278 43.98 -11.38 -6.94
C THR A 278 44.35 -11.58 -8.41
N VAL A 279 43.36 -11.52 -9.29
CA VAL A 279 43.58 -11.62 -10.73
C VAL A 279 43.46 -10.23 -11.37
N GLU A 280 44.33 -9.95 -12.33
CA GLU A 280 44.26 -8.77 -13.18
C GLU A 280 44.31 -9.22 -14.64
N ILE A 281 43.18 -9.15 -15.34
CA ILE A 281 43.04 -9.67 -16.71
C ILE A 281 42.57 -8.54 -17.61
N LYS A 282 43.42 -8.13 -18.55
CA LYS A 282 43.11 -7.08 -19.52
C LYS A 282 42.45 -7.67 -20.75
N PHE A 283 41.31 -7.12 -21.16
CA PHE A 283 40.65 -7.55 -22.38
C PHE A 283 41.22 -6.85 -23.60
N PRO A 284 41.42 -7.57 -24.72
CA PRO A 284 41.51 -6.92 -26.04
C PRO A 284 40.18 -6.21 -26.35
N SER A 285 40.13 -5.43 -27.44
CA SER A 285 38.89 -4.83 -27.96
C SER A 285 37.79 -5.88 -28.14
N ALA A 286 36.96 -6.09 -27.12
CA ALA A 286 36.00 -7.18 -27.02
C ALA A 286 34.59 -6.61 -26.99
N GLY A 287 33.67 -7.24 -27.71
CA GLY A 287 32.24 -6.92 -27.59
C GLY A 287 31.57 -7.71 -26.47
N MET A 288 32.14 -8.86 -26.09
CA MET A 288 31.65 -9.69 -24.99
C MET A 288 32.76 -10.42 -24.24
N VAL A 289 32.53 -10.68 -22.96
CA VAL A 289 33.42 -11.46 -22.09
C VAL A 289 32.61 -12.49 -21.27
N ARG A 290 33.21 -13.62 -20.90
CA ARG A 290 32.60 -14.59 -19.98
C ARG A 290 33.64 -15.32 -19.15
N LEU A 291 33.24 -15.76 -17.96
CA LEU A 291 34.05 -16.66 -17.13
C LEU A 291 33.42 -18.06 -17.14
N ILE A 292 34.10 -19.07 -17.67
CA ILE A 292 33.60 -20.46 -17.67
C ILE A 292 34.26 -21.25 -16.55
N ALA A 293 33.48 -21.69 -15.57
CA ALA A 293 33.97 -22.54 -14.49
C ALA A 293 33.76 -24.03 -14.82
N SER A 294 34.78 -24.86 -14.58
CA SER A 294 34.64 -26.31 -14.48
C SER A 294 34.63 -26.72 -13.00
N GLY A 295 33.77 -27.67 -12.60
CA GLY A 295 33.68 -28.13 -11.20
C GLY A 295 32.79 -27.27 -10.30
N LYS A 296 33.17 -27.06 -9.03
CA LYS A 296 32.39 -26.25 -8.06
C LYS A 296 32.52 -24.76 -8.39
N LYS A 297 31.43 -24.00 -8.22
CA LYS A 297 31.38 -22.57 -8.52
C LYS A 297 32.47 -21.79 -7.75
N PRO A 298 33.36 -21.04 -8.43
CA PRO A 298 34.34 -20.19 -7.76
C PRO A 298 33.67 -19.01 -7.04
N ASN A 299 34.29 -18.57 -5.95
CA ASN A 299 33.94 -17.32 -5.28
C ASN A 299 34.69 -16.17 -5.97
N VAL A 300 33.94 -15.17 -6.42
CA VAL A 300 34.40 -13.97 -7.14
C VAL A 300 33.91 -12.69 -6.44
N ASP A 301 33.56 -12.79 -5.15
CA ASP A 301 33.14 -11.63 -4.35
C ASP A 301 34.25 -10.56 -4.36
N GLY A 302 33.88 -9.33 -4.69
CA GLY A 302 34.83 -8.23 -4.89
C GLY A 302 35.56 -8.20 -6.25
N LEU A 303 35.32 -9.14 -7.17
CA LEU A 303 35.81 -9.03 -8.55
C LEU A 303 35.06 -7.92 -9.28
N ARG A 304 35.80 -7.01 -9.92
CA ARG A 304 35.25 -5.86 -10.66
C ARG A 304 35.79 -5.80 -12.07
N MET A 305 34.97 -5.33 -13.01
CA MET A 305 35.42 -4.86 -14.31
C MET A 305 35.63 -3.36 -14.23
N THR A 306 36.84 -2.87 -14.47
CA THR A 306 37.16 -1.45 -14.49
C THR A 306 37.46 -1.01 -15.92
N GLY A 307 36.83 0.07 -16.36
CA GLY A 307 36.96 0.64 -17.69
C GLY A 307 37.57 2.04 -17.68
N PRO A 308 37.65 2.68 -18.87
CA PRO A 308 38.11 4.07 -19.01
C PRO A 308 37.33 5.03 -18.11
N GLY A 309 37.98 6.10 -17.62
CA GLY A 309 37.32 7.13 -16.79
C GLY A 309 36.94 6.71 -15.37
N GLY A 310 37.37 5.52 -14.91
CA GLY A 310 37.06 5.03 -13.56
C GLY A 310 35.75 4.24 -13.45
N LEU A 311 35.10 3.97 -14.59
CA LEU A 311 33.89 3.13 -14.68
C LEU A 311 34.15 1.77 -14.04
N ALA A 312 33.24 1.31 -13.18
CA ALA A 312 33.34 0.02 -12.52
C ALA A 312 32.03 -0.75 -12.55
N MET A 313 32.11 -2.05 -12.83
CA MET A 313 30.99 -3.00 -12.77
C MET A 313 31.34 -4.13 -11.80
N ASP A 314 30.50 -4.33 -10.78
CA ASP A 314 30.62 -5.49 -9.89
C ASP A 314 30.23 -6.78 -10.64
N MET A 315 31.04 -7.83 -10.44
CA MET A 315 30.92 -9.09 -11.17
C MET A 315 30.19 -10.18 -10.37
N GLU A 316 29.98 -9.96 -9.08
CA GLU A 316 29.12 -10.81 -8.26
C GLU A 316 27.69 -10.28 -8.23
N MET A 317 26.75 -11.05 -8.77
CA MET A 317 25.31 -10.78 -8.67
C MET A 317 24.61 -11.95 -7.93
N LYS A 318 23.74 -11.64 -6.96
CA LYS A 318 23.09 -12.65 -6.10
C LYS A 318 21.96 -13.37 -6.83
N ARG A 319 21.91 -14.71 -6.71
CA ARG A 319 20.95 -15.69 -7.34
C ARG A 319 21.01 -15.75 -8.86
N ARG A 320 21.52 -16.86 -9.43
CA ARG A 320 21.45 -17.18 -10.89
C ARG A 320 21.95 -16.08 -11.86
N GLU A 321 22.64 -15.06 -11.33
CA GLU A 321 22.99 -13.81 -12.01
C GLU A 321 24.51 -13.57 -12.04
N GLY A 322 25.31 -14.43 -11.41
CA GLY A 322 26.78 -14.28 -11.49
C GLY A 322 27.27 -14.52 -12.91
N ILE A 323 28.30 -13.78 -13.35
CA ILE A 323 28.93 -13.90 -14.68
C ILE A 323 29.64 -15.23 -14.95
N ILE A 324 29.74 -16.10 -13.95
CA ILE A 324 30.27 -17.45 -14.11
C ILE A 324 29.28 -18.28 -14.93
N ASN A 325 29.73 -18.67 -16.12
CA ASN A 325 29.03 -19.36 -17.20
C ASN A 325 28.04 -18.48 -17.98
N HIS A 326 28.20 -17.15 -17.92
CA HIS A 326 27.33 -16.20 -18.62
C HIS A 326 28.16 -15.14 -19.36
N ALA A 327 27.64 -14.68 -20.50
CA ALA A 327 28.26 -13.63 -21.30
C ALA A 327 27.84 -12.24 -20.80
N LEU A 328 28.82 -11.35 -20.69
CA LEU A 328 28.64 -9.93 -20.40
C LEU A 328 29.01 -9.12 -21.65
N GLU A 329 28.17 -8.18 -22.06
CA GLU A 329 28.53 -7.20 -23.08
C GLU A 329 29.45 -6.13 -22.48
N VAL A 330 30.52 -5.77 -23.18
CA VAL A 330 31.52 -4.79 -22.71
C VAL A 330 31.65 -3.69 -23.76
N PRO A 331 31.54 -2.40 -23.38
CA PRO A 331 31.65 -1.32 -24.34
C PRO A 331 33.12 -0.94 -24.61
N GLY A 332 33.60 -1.22 -25.82
CA GLY A 332 34.85 -0.65 -26.32
C GLY A 332 36.12 -1.37 -25.87
N LYS A 333 37.21 -0.62 -25.78
CA LYS A 333 38.57 -1.11 -25.49
C LYS A 333 38.94 -0.87 -24.02
N ASP A 334 40.01 -1.51 -23.56
CA ASP A 334 40.73 -1.16 -22.31
C ASP A 334 39.98 -1.47 -20.99
N TRP A 335 39.11 -2.48 -20.99
CA TRP A 335 38.51 -3.02 -19.76
C TRP A 335 39.40 -4.07 -19.10
N VAL A 336 39.40 -4.07 -17.77
CA VAL A 336 40.22 -4.96 -16.95
C VAL A 336 39.37 -5.63 -15.89
N PHE A 337 39.47 -6.96 -15.75
CA PHE A 337 39.00 -7.63 -14.53
C PHE A 337 40.06 -7.51 -13.45
N LYS A 338 39.67 -6.97 -12.29
CA LYS A 338 40.54 -6.83 -11.13
C LYS A 338 39.80 -7.21 -9.87
N GLY A 339 40.38 -8.11 -9.08
CA GLY A 339 39.85 -8.48 -7.76
C GLY A 339 40.15 -9.93 -7.36
N PRO A 340 39.73 -10.32 -6.14
CA PRO A 340 40.04 -11.64 -5.59
C PRO A 340 39.17 -12.74 -6.21
N VAL A 341 39.76 -13.93 -6.39
CA VAL A 341 39.06 -15.14 -6.81
C VAL A 341 39.53 -16.31 -5.94
N SER A 342 38.60 -17.17 -5.49
CA SER A 342 38.94 -18.36 -4.69
C SER A 342 38.06 -19.57 -5.00
N TRP A 343 38.67 -20.76 -5.16
CA TRP A 343 37.94 -22.01 -5.42
C TRP A 343 38.73 -23.27 -5.03
N LYS A 344 38.00 -24.35 -4.71
CA LYS A 344 38.56 -25.58 -4.12
C LYS A 344 38.97 -26.65 -5.15
N SER A 345 38.37 -26.66 -6.34
CA SER A 345 38.66 -27.62 -7.40
C SER A 345 38.13 -27.14 -8.76
N GLY A 346 38.72 -27.62 -9.86
CA GLY A 346 38.34 -27.23 -11.23
C GLY A 346 39.18 -26.09 -11.81
N SER A 347 38.74 -25.51 -12.92
CA SER A 347 39.40 -24.38 -13.61
C SER A 347 38.43 -23.25 -13.90
N LEU A 348 38.94 -22.02 -13.98
CA LEU A 348 38.18 -20.85 -14.40
C LEU A 348 38.79 -20.30 -15.70
N ARG A 349 38.09 -20.50 -16.81
CA ARG A 349 38.50 -19.99 -18.12
C ARG A 349 37.92 -18.61 -18.35
N VAL A 350 38.76 -17.68 -18.75
CA VAL A 350 38.33 -16.35 -19.21
C VAL A 350 38.28 -16.40 -20.72
N GLU A 351 37.10 -16.14 -21.28
CA GLU A 351 36.88 -16.14 -22.71
C GLU A 351 36.33 -14.78 -23.13
N PHE A 352 36.72 -14.33 -24.32
CA PHE A 352 36.21 -13.10 -24.91
C PHE A 352 35.73 -13.37 -26.33
N ARG A 353 34.89 -12.47 -26.82
CA ARG A 353 34.44 -12.47 -28.20
C ARG A 353 34.61 -11.07 -28.78
N PRO A 354 35.31 -10.92 -29.92
CA PRO A 354 35.43 -9.64 -30.62
C PRO A 354 34.07 -9.01 -30.93
N ASP A 355 34.02 -7.68 -31.02
CA ASP A 355 32.78 -6.94 -31.28
C ASP A 355 32.16 -7.36 -32.63
N LEU A 356 30.88 -7.73 -32.59
CA LEU A 356 30.12 -8.17 -33.76
C LEU A 356 29.51 -6.95 -34.43
N GLN A 357 30.35 -6.16 -35.08
CA GLN A 357 29.88 -4.92 -35.71
C GLN A 357 29.15 -5.14 -37.03
N LYS A 358 29.29 -6.33 -37.64
CA LYS A 358 28.67 -6.64 -38.93
C LYS A 358 28.12 -8.07 -38.97
N PRO A 359 26.87 -8.26 -39.41
CA PRO A 359 26.30 -9.57 -39.71
C PRO A 359 27.12 -10.29 -40.76
N GLU A 360 27.20 -11.62 -40.64
CA GLU A 360 27.79 -12.47 -41.65
C GLU A 360 27.04 -12.36 -42.98
N LYS A 361 27.72 -12.64 -44.10
CA LYS A 361 27.22 -12.41 -45.46
C LYS A 361 25.84 -13.03 -45.72
N ASP A 362 25.55 -14.21 -45.18
CA ASP A 362 24.28 -14.92 -45.36
C ASP A 362 23.13 -14.31 -44.54
N LEU A 363 23.41 -13.78 -43.34
CA LEU A 363 22.44 -13.00 -42.57
C LEU A 363 22.25 -11.63 -43.23
N ALA A 364 23.34 -10.93 -43.53
CA ALA A 364 23.32 -9.61 -44.18
C ALA A 364 22.51 -9.61 -45.49
N ALA A 365 22.63 -10.65 -46.31
CA ALA A 365 21.86 -10.80 -47.56
C ALA A 365 20.34 -10.96 -47.36
N ARG A 366 19.88 -11.20 -46.13
CA ARG A 366 18.46 -11.39 -45.78
C ARG A 366 17.89 -10.23 -44.97
N LEU A 367 18.72 -9.29 -44.54
CA LEU A 367 18.30 -8.11 -43.82
C LEU A 367 17.76 -7.07 -44.81
N GLU A 368 16.72 -6.37 -44.39
CA GLU A 368 16.12 -5.26 -45.11
C GLU A 368 16.21 -4.01 -44.25
N THR A 369 16.43 -2.87 -44.90
CA THR A 369 16.35 -1.57 -44.26
C THR A 369 14.97 -0.99 -44.56
N VAL A 370 14.19 -0.71 -43.52
CA VAL A 370 12.88 -0.08 -43.64
C VAL A 370 12.88 1.25 -42.89
N SER A 371 12.12 2.22 -43.39
CA SER A 371 12.01 3.54 -42.76
C SER A 371 10.59 3.78 -42.29
N LEU A 372 10.43 4.30 -41.06
CA LEU A 372 9.13 4.67 -40.49
C LEU A 372 9.10 6.16 -40.22
N LYS A 373 8.03 6.83 -40.66
CA LYS A 373 7.79 8.26 -40.34
C LYS A 373 7.23 8.39 -38.93
N LEU A 374 7.93 9.15 -38.09
CA LEU A 374 7.56 9.44 -36.71
C LEU A 374 7.04 10.88 -36.57
N ASP A 375 6.30 11.14 -35.51
CA ASP A 375 5.89 12.50 -35.18
C ASP A 375 7.13 13.26 -34.65
N LYS A 376 7.44 14.42 -35.26
CA LYS A 376 8.64 15.20 -34.93
C LYS A 376 8.45 16.02 -33.65
N ILE A 377 8.35 15.34 -32.51
CA ILE A 377 7.98 15.98 -31.23
C ILE A 377 9.19 16.44 -30.40
N GLY A 378 10.41 16.23 -30.89
CA GLY A 378 11.67 16.55 -30.20
C GLY A 378 12.29 15.33 -29.49
N SER A 379 13.43 15.56 -28.81
CA SER A 379 14.14 14.57 -27.98
C SER A 379 14.33 15.09 -26.56
N PHE A 380 14.28 14.20 -25.57
CA PHE A 380 14.65 14.52 -24.19
C PHE A 380 16.17 14.71 -24.03
N GLY A 381 16.97 14.16 -24.94
CA GLY A 381 18.43 14.15 -24.81
C GLY A 381 18.91 13.22 -23.68
N SER A 382 20.06 13.54 -23.09
CA SER A 382 20.64 12.73 -22.00
C SER A 382 20.13 13.10 -20.61
N HIS A 383 19.46 14.24 -20.47
CA HIS A 383 18.92 14.76 -19.21
C HIS A 383 17.55 15.37 -19.42
N PHE A 384 16.65 15.14 -18.47
CA PHE A 384 15.33 15.72 -18.45
C PHE A 384 15.40 17.23 -18.26
N ASP A 385 15.09 17.97 -19.33
CA ASP A 385 14.77 19.39 -19.26
C ASP A 385 13.24 19.58 -19.38
N PRO A 386 12.57 20.05 -18.32
CA PRO A 386 11.13 20.34 -18.36
C PRO A 386 10.74 21.42 -19.39
N ASN A 387 11.70 22.22 -19.86
CA ASN A 387 11.49 23.27 -20.87
C ASN A 387 11.89 22.84 -22.28
N SER A 388 12.33 21.59 -22.47
CA SER A 388 12.66 21.06 -23.80
C SER A 388 11.44 21.03 -24.73
N GLU A 389 11.70 21.14 -26.03
CA GLU A 389 10.68 20.94 -27.07
C GLU A 389 9.90 19.62 -26.87
N LYS A 390 10.63 18.55 -26.50
CA LYS A 390 10.04 17.25 -26.21
C LYS A 390 9.09 17.28 -25.03
N ALA A 391 9.50 17.81 -23.88
CA ALA A 391 8.64 17.89 -22.70
C ALA A 391 7.39 18.76 -22.98
N TYR A 392 7.55 19.88 -23.70
CA TYR A 392 6.45 20.74 -24.13
C TYR A 392 5.43 20.00 -25.00
N ASN A 393 5.87 19.40 -26.10
CA ASN A 393 4.99 18.67 -27.03
C ASN A 393 4.35 17.45 -26.39
N TYR A 394 5.12 16.71 -25.57
CA TYR A 394 4.63 15.57 -24.82
C TYR A 394 3.49 15.98 -23.88
N SER A 395 3.68 17.03 -23.08
CA SER A 395 2.65 17.60 -22.18
C SER A 395 1.40 18.02 -22.97
N ARG A 396 1.59 18.72 -24.11
CA ARG A 396 0.50 19.17 -25.00
C ARG A 396 -0.30 18.00 -25.59
N MET A 397 0.35 16.93 -26.02
CA MET A 397 -0.30 15.70 -26.50
C MET A 397 -1.13 15.04 -25.39
N LEU A 398 -0.55 14.83 -24.20
CA LEU A 398 -1.26 14.19 -23.09
C LEU A 398 -2.49 15.00 -22.64
N LYS A 399 -2.34 16.34 -22.54
CA LYS A 399 -3.44 17.26 -22.25
C LYS A 399 -4.58 17.08 -23.26
N HIS A 400 -4.27 17.13 -24.55
CA HIS A 400 -5.25 16.94 -25.62
C HIS A 400 -5.93 15.56 -25.56
N ARG A 401 -5.18 14.49 -25.27
CA ARG A 401 -5.74 13.14 -25.15
C ARG A 401 -6.72 13.02 -24.00
N LEU A 402 -6.45 13.65 -22.86
CA LEU A 402 -7.44 13.69 -21.78
C LEU A 402 -8.69 14.47 -22.22
N LEU A 403 -8.53 15.66 -22.80
CA LEU A 403 -9.67 16.50 -23.23
C LEU A 403 -10.58 15.80 -24.24
N VAL A 404 -10.01 15.19 -25.30
CA VAL A 404 -10.80 14.55 -26.36
C VAL A 404 -11.49 13.26 -25.91
N GLN A 405 -10.92 12.57 -24.91
CA GLN A 405 -11.49 11.36 -24.36
C GLN A 405 -12.57 11.62 -23.29
N GLN A 406 -12.70 12.85 -22.79
CA GLN A 406 -13.71 13.18 -21.81
C GLN A 406 -15.11 12.87 -22.36
N GLU A 407 -15.96 12.31 -21.50
CA GLU A 407 -17.36 12.07 -21.80
C GLU A 407 -18.18 13.36 -21.63
N ALA A 408 -19.39 13.39 -22.19
CA ALA A 408 -20.26 14.56 -22.10
C ALA A 408 -20.61 14.96 -20.65
N ASP A 409 -20.67 13.97 -19.76
CA ASP A 409 -20.91 14.13 -18.32
C ASP A 409 -19.66 14.55 -17.52
N GLY A 410 -18.50 14.70 -18.17
CA GLY A 410 -17.24 15.08 -17.53
C GLY A 410 -16.37 13.90 -17.08
N SER A 411 -16.85 12.67 -17.18
CA SER A 411 -16.13 11.48 -16.72
C SER A 411 -15.10 10.96 -17.72
N TRP A 412 -14.20 10.11 -17.23
CA TRP A 412 -13.33 9.27 -18.05
C TRP A 412 -13.64 7.78 -17.80
N LYS A 413 -14.30 7.15 -18.77
CA LYS A 413 -14.74 5.75 -18.68
C LYS A 413 -13.60 4.78 -18.86
N ALA A 414 -13.13 4.15 -17.79
CA ALA A 414 -12.17 3.06 -17.81
C ALA A 414 -12.68 1.87 -16.99
N GLY A 415 -12.28 0.65 -17.38
CA GLY A 415 -12.51 -0.54 -16.57
C GLY A 415 -11.43 -0.65 -15.49
N GLY A 416 -11.76 -1.18 -14.31
CA GLY A 416 -10.80 -1.31 -13.24
C GLY A 416 -11.42 -1.80 -11.94
N TYR A 417 -10.63 -1.82 -10.88
CA TYR A 417 -11.09 -2.15 -9.54
C TYR A 417 -11.91 -1.02 -8.92
N ALA A 418 -11.54 0.24 -9.20
CA ALA A 418 -12.13 1.46 -8.66
C ALA A 418 -13.28 2.01 -9.54
N SER A 419 -14.05 2.93 -8.97
CA SER A 419 -15.11 3.70 -9.63
C SER A 419 -14.56 4.67 -10.68
N LEU A 420 -15.44 5.17 -11.56
CA LEU A 420 -15.07 6.18 -12.56
C LEU A 420 -14.61 7.50 -11.93
N SER A 421 -15.06 7.82 -10.71
CA SER A 421 -14.59 9.00 -9.96
C SER A 421 -13.09 8.96 -9.73
N PHE A 422 -12.49 7.77 -9.60
CA PHE A 422 -11.04 7.60 -9.45
C PHE A 422 -10.25 8.11 -10.67
N HIS A 423 -10.67 7.69 -11.86
CA HIS A 423 -10.05 8.09 -13.12
C HIS A 423 -10.31 9.55 -13.47
N THR A 424 -11.53 10.01 -13.14
CA THR A 424 -11.96 11.39 -13.38
C THR A 424 -11.17 12.36 -12.50
N SER A 425 -10.93 11.99 -11.24
CA SER A 425 -10.17 12.80 -10.29
C SER A 425 -8.73 13.03 -10.72
N ILE A 426 -8.00 11.95 -11.07
CA ILE A 426 -6.61 12.11 -11.52
C ILE A 426 -6.51 12.85 -12.85
N SER A 427 -7.48 12.67 -13.76
CA SER A 427 -7.51 13.39 -15.05
C SER A 427 -7.75 14.88 -14.83
N GLY A 428 -8.64 15.24 -13.91
CA GLY A 428 -8.86 16.63 -13.50
C GLY A 428 -7.62 17.27 -12.87
N LEU A 429 -6.97 16.57 -11.92
CA LEU A 429 -5.67 16.99 -11.35
C LEU A 429 -4.61 17.22 -12.44
N ALA A 430 -4.52 16.30 -13.40
CA ALA A 430 -3.55 16.41 -14.48
C ALA A 430 -3.80 17.61 -15.40
N LEU A 431 -5.06 17.89 -15.75
CA LEU A 431 -5.41 19.09 -16.52
C LEU A 431 -5.06 20.38 -15.75
N MET A 432 -5.38 20.45 -14.46
CA MET A 432 -5.03 21.61 -13.62
C MET A 432 -3.52 21.79 -13.44
N SER A 433 -2.75 20.70 -13.40
CA SER A 433 -1.29 20.75 -13.26
C SER A 433 -0.60 21.52 -14.40
N THR A 434 -1.26 21.65 -15.56
CA THR A 434 -0.70 22.38 -16.72
C THR A 434 -0.65 23.89 -16.50
N GLY A 435 -1.46 24.44 -15.59
CA GLY A 435 -1.65 25.89 -15.42
C GLY A 435 -2.51 26.54 -16.53
N ASP A 436 -2.99 25.77 -17.51
CA ASP A 436 -3.76 26.28 -18.64
C ASP A 436 -5.23 26.49 -18.27
N ARG A 437 -5.64 27.74 -18.07
CA ARG A 437 -7.02 28.08 -17.69
C ARG A 437 -8.06 27.71 -18.78
N SER A 438 -7.66 27.47 -20.04
CA SER A 438 -8.59 27.06 -21.10
C SER A 438 -9.22 25.68 -20.86
N VAL A 439 -8.60 24.84 -20.00
CA VAL A 439 -9.12 23.51 -19.66
C VAL A 439 -10.18 23.55 -18.55
N MET A 440 -10.40 24.70 -17.92
CA MET A 440 -11.32 24.83 -16.78
C MET A 440 -12.76 24.38 -17.04
N PRO A 441 -13.36 24.57 -18.23
CA PRO A 441 -14.68 24.00 -18.52
C PRO A 441 -14.71 22.47 -18.43
N ALA A 442 -13.64 21.79 -18.87
CA ALA A 442 -13.52 20.33 -18.76
C ALA A 442 -13.27 19.90 -17.30
N VAL A 443 -12.43 20.63 -16.58
CA VAL A 443 -12.16 20.38 -15.14
C VAL A 443 -13.42 20.57 -14.31
N LYS A 444 -14.20 21.63 -14.55
CA LYS A 444 -15.47 21.86 -13.86
C LYS A 444 -16.44 20.70 -14.06
N LYS A 445 -16.61 20.22 -15.30
CA LYS A 445 -17.44 19.02 -15.55
C LYS A 445 -16.95 17.80 -14.76
N ALA A 446 -15.64 17.57 -14.72
CA ALA A 446 -15.02 16.48 -13.97
C ALA A 446 -15.27 16.61 -12.46
N ALA A 447 -15.10 17.82 -11.90
CA ALA A 447 -15.36 18.11 -10.50
C ALA A 447 -16.82 17.86 -10.14
N TYR A 448 -17.77 18.30 -10.97
CA TYR A 448 -19.20 18.10 -10.71
C TYR A 448 -19.60 16.63 -10.85
N TYR A 449 -19.00 15.89 -11.80
CA TYR A 449 -19.18 14.44 -11.88
C TYR A 449 -18.77 13.74 -10.58
N VAL A 450 -17.57 14.04 -10.08
CA VAL A 450 -17.04 13.45 -8.83
C VAL A 450 -17.87 13.92 -7.62
N ALA A 451 -18.22 15.21 -7.54
CA ALA A 451 -19.01 15.80 -6.48
C ALA A 451 -20.44 15.24 -6.40
N GLN A 452 -21.00 14.78 -7.52
CA GLN A 452 -22.33 14.17 -7.60
C GLN A 452 -22.32 12.65 -7.40
N ALA A 453 -21.16 12.00 -7.33
CA ALA A 453 -21.08 10.57 -7.09
C ALA A 453 -21.70 10.20 -5.73
N THR A 454 -22.78 9.43 -5.72
CA THR A 454 -23.60 9.20 -4.51
C THR A 454 -23.05 8.14 -3.56
N GLU A 455 -22.02 7.39 -3.97
CA GLU A 455 -21.42 6.32 -3.18
C GLU A 455 -19.90 6.46 -3.11
N ALA A 456 -19.35 6.26 -1.91
CA ALA A 456 -17.91 6.14 -1.71
C ALA A 456 -17.37 4.90 -2.43
N ASP A 457 -16.15 4.99 -2.97
CA ASP A 457 -15.51 3.86 -3.61
C ASP A 457 -15.17 2.79 -2.55
N LYS A 458 -15.18 1.52 -2.92
CA LYS A 458 -14.77 0.44 -2.01
C LYS A 458 -13.28 0.47 -1.66
N TRP A 459 -12.48 1.33 -2.27
CA TRP A 459 -11.03 1.41 -2.08
C TRP A 459 -10.60 2.71 -1.43
N THR A 460 -9.91 2.63 -0.29
CA THR A 460 -9.40 3.81 0.45
C THR A 460 -8.60 4.76 -0.43
N TYR A 461 -7.72 4.21 -1.26
CA TYR A 461 -6.85 4.99 -2.15
C TYR A 461 -7.67 5.85 -3.12
N SER A 462 -8.76 5.29 -3.65
CA SER A 462 -9.63 5.99 -4.59
C SER A 462 -10.34 7.18 -3.94
N ASN A 463 -10.87 6.99 -2.73
CA ASN A 463 -11.52 8.06 -2.00
C ASN A 463 -10.54 9.16 -1.59
N GLY A 464 -9.30 8.80 -1.23
CA GLY A 464 -8.24 9.77 -0.96
C GLY A 464 -7.93 10.67 -2.18
N VAL A 465 -7.83 10.08 -3.37
CA VAL A 465 -7.61 10.85 -4.61
C VAL A 465 -8.83 11.69 -5.01
N GLN A 466 -10.05 11.22 -4.75
CA GLN A 466 -11.27 12.01 -4.97
C GLN A 466 -11.32 13.24 -4.05
N LEU A 467 -11.03 13.05 -2.76
CA LEU A 467 -10.95 14.15 -1.79
C LEU A 467 -9.87 15.15 -2.20
N LEU A 468 -8.68 14.65 -2.57
CA LEU A 468 -7.58 15.46 -3.08
C LEU A 468 -8.01 16.32 -4.28
N PHE A 469 -8.65 15.72 -5.28
CA PHE A 469 -9.07 16.45 -6.48
C PHE A 469 -10.11 17.53 -6.20
N LEU A 470 -11.16 17.24 -5.42
CA LEU A 470 -12.19 18.24 -5.12
C LEU A 470 -11.64 19.40 -4.29
N ALA A 471 -10.73 19.11 -3.35
CA ALA A 471 -10.06 20.14 -2.56
C ALA A 471 -9.14 21.01 -3.44
N GLU A 472 -8.29 20.41 -4.26
CA GLU A 472 -7.45 21.13 -5.24
C GLU A 472 -8.29 21.96 -6.21
N TYR A 473 -9.42 21.43 -6.70
CA TYR A 473 -10.32 22.15 -7.59
C TYR A 473 -10.86 23.42 -6.93
N TYR A 474 -11.30 23.33 -5.68
CA TYR A 474 -11.75 24.50 -4.92
C TYR A 474 -10.63 25.53 -4.76
N LEU A 475 -9.47 25.09 -4.28
CA LEU A 475 -8.30 25.94 -4.09
C LEU A 475 -7.86 26.64 -5.39
N TYR A 476 -7.98 25.93 -6.52
CA TYR A 476 -7.57 26.43 -7.83
C TYR A 476 -8.60 27.36 -8.50
N SER A 477 -9.90 27.16 -8.25
CA SER A 477 -10.99 27.84 -8.97
C SER A 477 -11.82 28.82 -8.14
N GLY A 478 -11.84 28.68 -6.81
CA GLY A 478 -12.74 29.41 -5.92
C GLY A 478 -14.23 29.01 -6.03
N ASP A 479 -14.56 27.93 -6.74
CA ASP A 479 -15.95 27.49 -6.97
C ASP A 479 -16.62 27.02 -5.67
N LYS A 480 -17.41 27.90 -5.05
CA LYS A 480 -18.08 27.63 -3.76
C LYS A 480 -19.20 26.58 -3.87
N GLU A 481 -19.73 26.31 -5.07
CA GLU A 481 -20.85 25.38 -5.25
C GLU A 481 -20.46 23.93 -4.94
N ILE A 482 -19.16 23.59 -4.98
CA ILE A 482 -18.67 22.24 -4.64
C ILE A 482 -18.56 22.00 -3.15
N LEU A 483 -18.55 23.04 -2.30
CA LEU A 483 -18.26 22.93 -0.87
C LEU A 483 -19.18 21.91 -0.14
N PRO A 484 -20.51 21.87 -0.38
CA PRO A 484 -21.37 20.85 0.24
C PRO A 484 -20.95 19.42 -0.12
N SER A 485 -20.63 19.18 -1.39
CA SER A 485 -20.17 17.87 -1.85
C SER A 485 -18.77 17.53 -1.34
N LEU A 486 -17.86 18.50 -1.27
CA LEU A 486 -16.53 18.30 -0.69
C LEU A 486 -16.63 17.96 0.80
N ARG A 487 -17.52 18.61 1.56
CA ARG A 487 -17.78 18.26 2.96
C ARG A 487 -18.30 16.82 3.10
N ARG A 488 -19.20 16.40 2.20
CA ARG A 488 -19.68 15.00 2.15
C ARG A 488 -18.54 14.03 1.87
N VAL A 489 -17.72 14.27 0.84
CA VAL A 489 -16.58 13.39 0.49
C VAL A 489 -15.54 13.32 1.60
N LEU A 490 -15.26 14.45 2.28
CA LEU A 490 -14.40 14.49 3.46
C LEU A 490 -14.97 13.61 4.59
N THR A 491 -16.26 13.75 4.87
CA THR A 491 -16.95 12.94 5.89
C THR A 491 -16.92 11.45 5.55
N ASP A 492 -17.11 11.09 4.27
CA ASP A 492 -17.03 9.72 3.79
C ASP A 492 -15.59 9.18 3.84
N ALA A 493 -14.57 10.02 3.62
CA ALA A 493 -13.17 9.63 3.75
C ALA A 493 -12.80 9.27 5.20
N ARG A 494 -13.33 9.98 6.21
CA ARG A 494 -13.09 9.67 7.64
C ARG A 494 -13.43 8.21 7.99
N ARG A 495 -14.40 7.62 7.29
CA ARG A 495 -14.88 6.23 7.47
C ARG A 495 -13.91 5.13 7.07
N PHE A 496 -12.79 5.50 6.45
CA PHE A 496 -11.70 4.57 6.14
C PHE A 496 -10.58 4.61 7.18
N VAL A 497 -10.56 5.64 8.05
CA VAL A 497 -9.59 5.74 9.14
C VAL A 497 -10.01 4.78 10.25
N LEU A 498 -9.05 4.05 10.77
CA LEU A 498 -9.23 3.06 11.82
C LEU A 498 -8.84 3.66 13.18
N SER A 499 -9.16 2.97 14.28
CA SER A 499 -8.94 3.47 15.65
C SER A 499 -7.51 3.85 16.03
N ASP A 500 -6.52 3.34 15.30
CA ASP A 500 -5.10 3.69 15.51
C ASP A 500 -4.60 4.75 14.52
N PHE A 501 -5.52 5.43 13.83
CA PHE A 501 -5.26 6.46 12.81
C PHE A 501 -4.51 5.98 11.56
N THR A 502 -4.39 4.65 11.39
CA THR A 502 -4.10 4.05 10.08
C THR A 502 -5.38 3.91 9.26
N ALA A 503 -5.30 3.43 8.02
CA ALA A 503 -6.47 3.26 7.18
C ALA A 503 -6.77 1.80 6.82
N GLY A 504 -8.05 1.50 6.67
CA GLY A 504 -8.55 0.25 6.11
C GLY A 504 -8.23 0.12 4.64
N HIS A 505 -8.47 -1.06 4.08
CA HIS A 505 -8.43 -1.28 2.63
C HIS A 505 -9.74 -0.83 1.96
N SER A 506 -10.87 -1.02 2.64
CA SER A 506 -12.18 -0.83 2.07
C SER A 506 -13.11 -0.02 2.94
N TYR A 507 -14.17 0.51 2.31
CA TYR A 507 -15.17 1.35 2.98
C TYR A 507 -15.70 0.58 4.19
N MET A 508 -15.49 1.17 5.37
CA MET A 508 -15.92 0.58 6.62
C MET A 508 -15.38 -0.82 6.80
N ARG A 509 -14.19 -1.20 6.30
CA ARG A 509 -13.57 -2.55 6.39
C ARG A 509 -12.05 -2.42 6.48
N PRO A 510 -11.40 -2.91 7.55
CA PRO A 510 -9.94 -2.97 7.59
C PRO A 510 -9.38 -3.75 6.38
N GLY A 511 -10.05 -4.82 5.96
CA GLY A 511 -9.56 -5.70 4.88
C GLY A 511 -8.32 -6.50 5.31
N TYR A 512 -7.84 -7.39 4.43
CA TYR A 512 -6.64 -8.23 4.63
C TYR A 512 -6.50 -8.83 6.05
N GLY A 513 -7.57 -9.44 6.57
CA GLY A 513 -7.55 -10.09 7.88
C GLY A 513 -7.41 -9.14 9.08
N GLY A 514 -7.86 -7.88 8.96
CA GLY A 514 -7.81 -6.87 10.04
C GLY A 514 -6.58 -5.97 10.00
N SER A 515 -5.63 -6.26 9.10
CA SER A 515 -4.35 -5.54 9.04
C SER A 515 -4.42 -4.14 8.41
N GLY A 516 -5.53 -3.77 7.77
CA GLY A 516 -5.62 -2.48 7.08
C GLY A 516 -4.82 -2.43 5.77
N TYR A 517 -4.81 -1.26 5.14
CA TYR A 517 -3.90 -0.94 4.04
C TYR A 517 -3.37 0.47 4.25
N ILE A 518 -2.23 0.56 4.93
CA ILE A 518 -1.61 1.83 5.36
C ILE A 518 -1.19 2.66 4.13
N GLY A 519 -0.73 2.01 3.05
CA GLY A 519 -0.43 2.71 1.80
C GLY A 519 -1.64 3.46 1.18
N GLY A 520 -2.85 2.93 1.34
CA GLY A 520 -4.10 3.64 0.99
C GLY A 520 -4.40 4.81 1.92
N GLY A 521 -4.01 4.67 3.19
CA GLY A 521 -4.05 5.76 4.17
C GLY A 521 -3.20 6.97 3.77
N GLY A 522 -2.10 6.77 3.05
CA GLY A 522 -1.28 7.88 2.55
C GLY A 522 -2.02 8.77 1.56
N ALA A 523 -2.71 8.18 0.57
CA ALA A 523 -3.49 8.94 -0.40
C ALA A 523 -4.67 9.68 0.28
N LEU A 524 -5.29 9.05 1.27
CA LEU A 524 -6.33 9.65 2.09
C LEU A 524 -5.81 10.81 2.95
N CYS A 525 -4.67 10.61 3.62
CA CYS A 525 -4.01 11.63 4.44
C CYS A 525 -3.58 12.83 3.59
N CYS A 526 -3.07 12.60 2.37
CA CYS A 526 -2.77 13.67 1.41
C CYS A 526 -4.02 14.45 0.99
N GLY A 527 -5.12 13.75 0.65
CA GLY A 527 -6.40 14.40 0.35
C GLY A 527 -6.94 15.20 1.55
N LEU A 528 -6.84 14.66 2.76
CA LEU A 528 -7.23 15.33 4.00
C LEU A 528 -6.38 16.59 4.25
N ALA A 529 -5.06 16.51 4.03
CA ALA A 529 -4.15 17.64 4.19
C ALA A 529 -4.52 18.82 3.29
N VAL A 530 -4.89 18.56 2.03
CA VAL A 530 -5.36 19.61 1.12
C VAL A 530 -6.77 20.09 1.49
N ALA A 531 -7.68 19.18 1.86
CA ALA A 531 -9.02 19.56 2.33
C ALA A 531 -8.97 20.48 3.57
N CYS A 532 -7.99 20.27 4.46
CA CYS A 532 -7.71 21.11 5.62
C CYS A 532 -7.27 22.54 5.28
N LYS A 533 -6.95 22.84 4.02
CA LYS A 533 -6.69 24.20 3.51
C LYS A 533 -7.95 24.88 2.96
N THR A 534 -9.12 24.25 3.06
CA THR A 534 -10.39 24.77 2.54
C THR A 534 -11.37 25.10 3.68
N PRO A 535 -12.41 25.92 3.45
CA PRO A 535 -13.40 26.24 4.46
C PRO A 535 -14.28 25.08 4.95
N VAL A 536 -14.24 23.89 4.30
CA VAL A 536 -15.05 22.74 4.75
C VAL A 536 -14.47 22.03 5.97
N ALA A 537 -13.18 22.25 6.26
CA ALA A 537 -12.50 21.58 7.34
C ALA A 537 -12.76 22.30 8.68
N ASN A 538 -13.10 21.52 9.70
CA ASN A 538 -13.27 22.02 11.06
C ASN A 538 -12.10 21.58 11.96
N ALA A 539 -12.14 21.94 13.24
CA ALA A 539 -11.09 21.59 14.20
C ALA A 539 -10.88 20.06 14.36
N GLU A 540 -11.93 19.25 14.19
CA GLU A 540 -11.81 17.78 14.25
C GLU A 540 -11.07 17.22 13.04
N ASP A 541 -11.27 17.80 11.86
CA ASP A 541 -10.59 17.35 10.64
C ASP A 541 -9.09 17.67 10.70
N GLN A 542 -8.74 18.83 11.29
CA GLN A 542 -7.35 19.20 11.58
C GLN A 542 -6.71 18.25 12.61
N ASP A 543 -7.41 17.98 13.70
CA ASP A 543 -6.96 17.03 14.73
C ASP A 543 -6.79 15.61 14.17
N LEU A 544 -7.70 15.17 13.31
CA LEU A 544 -7.58 13.89 12.60
C LEU A 544 -6.33 13.84 11.71
N LEU A 545 -6.07 14.91 10.94
CA LEU A 545 -4.85 15.02 10.12
C LEU A 545 -3.60 14.92 11.00
N HIS A 546 -3.54 15.69 12.08
CA HIS A 546 -2.44 15.67 13.04
C HIS A 546 -2.22 14.26 13.61
N LYS A 547 -3.29 13.56 14.01
CA LYS A 547 -3.22 12.17 14.51
C LYS A 547 -2.72 11.18 13.46
N MET A 548 -3.15 11.31 12.20
CA MET A 548 -2.65 10.46 11.10
C MET A 548 -1.17 10.71 10.80
N LEU A 549 -0.71 11.96 10.86
CA LEU A 549 0.69 12.34 10.63
C LEU A 549 1.59 11.92 11.79
N SER A 550 1.14 12.11 13.04
CA SER A 550 1.81 11.58 14.23
C SER A 550 1.94 10.06 14.14
N ARG A 551 0.87 9.38 13.71
CA ARG A 551 0.88 7.92 13.55
C ARG A 551 1.87 7.47 12.48
N VAL A 552 1.97 8.15 11.33
CA VAL A 552 2.92 7.74 10.29
C VAL A 552 4.37 7.86 10.77
N GLN A 553 4.67 8.85 11.60
CA GLN A 553 5.99 8.99 12.23
C GLN A 553 6.34 7.81 13.14
N GLU A 554 5.40 7.32 13.96
CA GLU A 554 5.62 6.17 14.84
C GLU A 554 5.88 4.87 14.08
N ILE A 555 5.16 4.64 12.98
CA ILE A 555 5.21 3.38 12.22
C ILE A 555 6.31 3.38 11.15
N ALA A 556 6.78 4.56 10.74
CA ALA A 556 7.72 4.73 9.64
C ALA A 556 8.82 5.79 9.93
N PRO A 557 9.47 5.81 11.11
CA PRO A 557 10.43 6.86 11.45
C PRO A 557 11.67 6.91 10.54
N ALA A 558 11.86 5.93 9.66
CA ALA A 558 12.89 5.87 8.63
C ALA A 558 12.38 6.25 7.22
N GLY A 559 11.19 6.85 7.10
CA GLY A 559 10.62 7.28 5.82
C GLY A 559 10.04 6.15 4.94
N LEU A 560 9.83 4.96 5.52
CA LEU A 560 9.35 3.75 4.83
C LEU A 560 8.07 3.24 5.46
N VAL A 561 6.96 3.42 4.75
CA VAL A 561 5.64 3.09 5.27
C VAL A 561 5.35 1.59 5.11
N PRO A 562 4.93 0.87 6.17
CA PRO A 562 4.55 -0.54 6.08
C PRO A 562 3.27 -0.73 5.24
N TYR A 563 3.08 -1.93 4.68
CA TYR A 563 1.91 -2.20 3.83
C TYR A 563 0.59 -2.21 4.63
N GLY A 564 0.63 -2.86 5.78
CA GLY A 564 -0.47 -3.00 6.72
C GLY A 564 0.10 -3.17 8.12
N ARG A 565 -0.76 -3.13 9.13
CA ARG A 565 -0.40 -3.19 10.55
C ARG A 565 0.41 -4.44 10.90
N GLY A 566 0.14 -5.56 10.24
CA GLY A 566 0.81 -6.86 10.46
C GLY A 566 2.06 -7.12 9.60
N GLY A 567 2.75 -6.09 9.13
CA GLY A 567 3.92 -6.25 8.26
C GLY A 567 4.96 -7.23 8.82
N LYS A 568 5.28 -8.30 8.08
CA LYS A 568 6.28 -9.32 8.46
C LYS A 568 7.70 -8.78 8.67
N LYS A 569 7.97 -7.56 8.20
CA LYS A 569 9.21 -6.83 8.49
C LYS A 569 8.92 -5.88 9.64
N LYS A 570 9.54 -6.19 10.75
CA LYS A 570 9.27 -5.55 12.03
C LYS A 570 9.79 -4.12 12.03
N ALA A 571 9.11 -3.24 12.75
CA ALA A 571 9.43 -1.81 12.83
C ALA A 571 10.88 -1.51 13.31
N HIS A 572 11.54 -2.50 13.92
CA HIS A 572 12.91 -2.43 14.44
C HIS A 572 14.03 -2.84 13.46
N ASN A 573 13.70 -3.22 12.22
CA ASN A 573 14.73 -3.24 11.17
C ASN A 573 15.11 -1.79 10.86
N GLU A 574 16.42 -1.52 10.72
CA GLU A 574 16.95 -0.19 10.29
C GLU A 574 16.24 0.35 9.03
N VAL A 575 15.65 -0.55 8.23
CA VAL A 575 14.87 -0.28 7.02
C VAL A 575 13.57 -1.10 7.05
N SER A 576 12.68 -0.82 8.01
CA SER A 576 11.33 -1.42 8.07
C SER A 576 10.36 -0.68 7.15
N GLY A 577 9.38 -1.36 6.56
CA GLY A 577 8.41 -0.76 5.62
C GLY A 577 8.58 -1.16 4.15
N GLN A 578 7.72 -0.64 3.28
CA GLN A 578 7.76 -0.92 1.85
C GLN A 578 8.72 0.02 1.13
N GLY A 579 9.65 -0.56 0.37
CA GLY A 579 10.49 0.20 -0.56
C GLY A 579 9.74 0.80 -1.76
N GLY A 580 8.41 0.90 -1.77
CA GLY A 580 7.66 1.46 -2.90
C GLY A 580 7.14 2.86 -2.62
N GLY A 581 7.13 3.74 -3.64
CA GLY A 581 6.61 5.11 -3.51
C GLY A 581 5.11 5.24 -3.25
N CYS A 582 4.27 4.30 -3.71
CA CYS A 582 2.81 4.48 -3.69
C CYS A 582 2.19 4.65 -2.29
N GLY A 583 2.83 4.11 -1.25
CA GLY A 583 2.38 4.23 0.13
C GLY A 583 3.11 5.33 0.90
N SER A 584 4.40 5.53 0.64
CA SER A 584 5.24 6.47 1.40
C SER A 584 5.20 7.90 0.82
N GLY A 585 5.16 8.03 -0.50
CA GLY A 585 5.13 9.32 -1.18
C GLY A 585 3.92 10.19 -0.81
N PRO A 586 2.68 9.66 -0.83
CA PRO A 586 1.52 10.44 -0.41
C PRO A 586 1.59 10.94 1.04
N TYR A 587 2.10 10.12 1.98
CA TYR A 587 2.30 10.55 3.37
C TYR A 587 3.38 11.63 3.49
N PHE A 588 4.45 11.54 2.70
CA PHE A 588 5.45 12.60 2.62
C PHE A 588 4.84 13.90 2.09
N VAL A 589 4.03 13.84 1.03
CA VAL A 589 3.32 15.04 0.54
C VAL A 589 2.39 15.59 1.63
N ALA A 590 1.63 14.73 2.30
CA ALA A 590 0.76 15.13 3.40
C ALA A 590 1.53 15.77 4.57
N SER A 591 2.73 15.28 4.89
CA SER A 591 3.55 15.80 5.98
C SER A 591 4.25 17.12 5.64
N LEU A 592 4.35 17.48 4.35
CA LEU A 592 4.76 18.82 3.92
C LEU A 592 3.60 19.82 3.92
N LEU A 593 2.37 19.35 3.73
CA LEU A 593 1.17 20.19 3.66
C LEU A 593 0.53 20.43 5.04
N GLY A 594 0.53 19.40 5.89
CA GLY A 594 0.21 19.49 7.31
C GLY A 594 1.47 19.66 8.15
N SER A 595 1.35 20.04 9.42
CA SER A 595 2.47 20.11 10.37
C SER A 595 2.94 18.70 10.76
N GLY A 596 3.60 18.02 9.83
CA GLY A 596 4.05 16.65 9.99
C GLY A 596 5.19 16.50 11.00
N GLY A 597 5.34 15.29 11.54
CA GLY A 597 6.47 14.97 12.40
C GLY A 597 7.80 15.12 11.64
N GLU A 598 8.77 15.77 12.28
CA GLU A 598 10.05 16.11 11.63
C GLU A 598 10.81 14.87 11.14
N ARG A 599 10.88 13.81 11.95
CA ARG A 599 11.72 12.64 11.67
C ARG A 599 11.26 11.85 10.45
N PHE A 600 9.95 11.56 10.34
CA PHE A 600 9.42 10.91 9.15
C PHE A 600 9.63 11.78 7.91
N THR A 601 9.35 13.08 8.03
CA THR A 601 9.44 14.02 6.92
C THR A 601 10.86 14.12 6.39
N GLU A 602 11.86 14.27 7.26
CA GLU A 602 13.27 14.36 6.84
C GLU A 602 13.81 13.03 6.33
N ALA A 603 13.49 11.90 6.98
CA ALA A 603 13.92 10.59 6.48
C ALA A 603 13.30 10.25 5.12
N ALA A 604 12.01 10.60 4.91
CA ALA A 604 11.37 10.48 3.62
C ALA A 604 12.00 11.43 2.59
N ARG A 605 12.29 12.69 2.97
CA ARG A 605 12.96 13.67 2.11
C ARG A 605 14.30 13.15 1.62
N GLU A 606 15.15 12.68 2.53
CA GLU A 606 16.46 12.10 2.24
C GLU A 606 16.32 10.93 1.26
N ARG A 607 15.40 9.99 1.53
CA ARG A 607 15.14 8.85 0.66
C ARG A 607 14.70 9.25 -0.75
N PHE A 608 13.78 10.20 -0.88
CA PHE A 608 13.31 10.66 -2.19
C PHE A 608 14.35 11.54 -2.92
N SER A 609 15.40 11.97 -2.22
CA SER A 609 16.51 12.74 -2.80
C SER A 609 17.74 11.92 -3.22
N THR A 610 17.84 10.66 -2.82
CA THR A 610 19.04 9.84 -2.96
C THR A 610 18.83 8.68 -3.93
N ALA A 611 19.85 8.37 -4.74
CA ALA A 611 19.77 7.30 -5.72
C ALA A 611 19.84 5.91 -5.06
N PRO A 612 19.05 4.91 -5.52
CA PRO A 612 18.03 5.01 -6.57
C PRO A 612 16.79 5.78 -6.08
N PHE A 613 16.53 6.94 -6.71
CA PHE A 613 15.64 8.02 -6.25
C PHE A 613 14.30 7.52 -5.72
N GLY A 614 14.16 7.45 -4.39
CA GLY A 614 12.91 7.09 -3.74
C GLY A 614 12.33 5.71 -4.11
N THR A 615 13.10 4.82 -4.75
CA THR A 615 12.74 3.45 -5.15
C THR A 615 11.44 3.31 -5.98
N ALA A 616 11.43 3.91 -7.17
CA ALA A 616 10.32 3.90 -8.14
C ALA A 616 9.93 2.52 -8.72
N GLU A 617 10.73 1.48 -8.49
CA GLU A 617 10.56 0.12 -9.04
C GLU A 617 10.08 -0.92 -8.03
N ASN A 618 10.34 -0.71 -6.73
CA ASN A 618 10.21 -1.75 -5.70
C ASN A 618 8.79 -1.83 -5.11
N GLY A 619 7.81 -1.60 -5.97
CA GLY A 619 6.41 -1.47 -5.61
C GLY A 619 5.62 -2.77 -5.56
N HIS A 620 4.61 -2.88 -4.70
CA HIS A 620 3.65 -3.99 -4.73
C HIS A 620 2.36 -3.58 -5.45
N ALA A 621 1.81 -4.49 -6.26
CA ALA A 621 0.62 -4.30 -7.10
C ALA A 621 0.80 -3.32 -8.28
N THR A 622 0.85 -2.01 -8.07
CA THR A 622 0.68 -1.01 -9.15
C THR A 622 1.97 -0.25 -9.47
N GLN A 623 2.71 -0.68 -10.48
CA GLN A 623 3.92 0.00 -10.95
C GLN A 623 3.68 1.50 -11.19
N THR A 624 2.58 1.86 -11.85
CA THR A 624 2.28 3.26 -12.20
C THR A 624 2.22 4.15 -10.96
N LEU A 625 1.50 3.74 -9.90
CA LEU A 625 1.38 4.55 -8.69
C LEU A 625 2.73 4.66 -7.96
N HIS A 626 3.54 3.60 -7.96
CA HIS A 626 4.86 3.64 -7.33
C HIS A 626 5.77 4.65 -8.02
N PHE A 627 5.83 4.59 -9.35
CA PHE A 627 6.63 5.52 -10.13
C PHE A 627 6.13 6.96 -9.98
N PHE A 628 4.82 7.17 -10.10
CA PHE A 628 4.20 8.49 -9.95
C PHE A 628 4.54 9.14 -8.60
N TRP A 629 4.27 8.45 -7.50
CA TRP A 629 4.50 9.03 -6.18
C TRP A 629 5.97 9.16 -5.83
N SER A 630 6.83 8.22 -6.25
CA SER A 630 8.28 8.39 -6.08
C SER A 630 8.78 9.64 -6.83
N ALA A 631 8.41 9.81 -8.10
CA ALA A 631 8.87 10.94 -8.90
C ALA A 631 8.32 12.28 -8.40
N LEU A 632 7.04 12.33 -8.01
CA LEU A 632 6.43 13.51 -7.42
C LEU A 632 7.10 13.87 -6.08
N SER A 633 7.32 12.89 -5.21
CA SER A 633 8.01 13.13 -3.93
C SER A 633 9.46 13.57 -4.13
N SER A 634 10.18 13.04 -5.11
CA SER A 634 11.52 13.55 -5.47
C SER A 634 11.48 15.02 -5.90
N CYS A 635 10.47 15.45 -6.65
CA CYS A 635 10.22 16.86 -6.99
C CYS A 635 10.05 17.76 -5.76
N LEU A 636 9.43 17.24 -4.70
CA LEU A 636 9.20 17.96 -3.45
C LEU A 636 10.40 17.89 -2.48
N SER A 637 11.30 16.93 -2.68
CA SER A 637 12.51 16.78 -1.86
C SER A 637 13.60 17.75 -2.29
N ASN A 638 14.06 17.67 -3.54
CA ASN A 638 14.99 18.63 -4.16
C ASN A 638 15.08 18.45 -5.68
N GLN A 639 15.62 19.46 -6.36
CA GLN A 639 15.74 19.48 -7.83
C GLN A 639 16.64 18.37 -8.39
N LYS A 640 17.76 18.05 -7.71
CA LYS A 640 18.70 17.02 -8.17
C LYS A 640 18.07 15.63 -8.16
N GLY A 641 17.32 15.29 -7.12
CA GLY A 641 16.61 14.02 -6.99
C GLY A 641 15.50 13.90 -8.02
N TYR A 642 14.80 14.99 -8.33
CA TYR A 642 13.80 15.04 -9.40
C TYR A 642 14.41 14.86 -10.78
N GLN A 643 15.48 15.59 -11.12
CA GLN A 643 16.16 15.39 -12.40
C GLN A 643 16.70 13.97 -12.50
N GLY A 644 17.37 13.47 -11.47
CA GLY A 644 17.91 12.12 -11.46
C GLY A 644 16.85 11.02 -11.63
N VAL A 645 15.66 11.15 -11.01
CA VAL A 645 14.58 10.18 -11.28
C VAL A 645 14.04 10.32 -12.69
N MET A 646 13.89 11.54 -13.23
CA MET A 646 13.38 11.72 -14.59
C MET A 646 14.38 11.17 -15.64
N ASP A 647 15.68 11.47 -15.49
CA ASP A 647 16.80 10.98 -16.31
C ASP A 647 16.80 9.45 -16.37
N ALA A 648 16.65 8.81 -15.21
CA ALA A 648 16.66 7.35 -15.07
C ALA A 648 15.52 6.65 -15.85
N TYR A 649 14.46 7.37 -16.22
CA TYR A 649 13.28 6.82 -16.89
C TYR A 649 12.90 7.53 -18.21
N LEU A 650 13.77 8.33 -18.82
CA LEU A 650 13.51 8.95 -20.14
C LEU A 650 13.06 7.94 -21.20
N TRP A 651 13.78 6.82 -21.31
CA TRP A 651 13.44 5.70 -22.19
C TRP A 651 11.99 5.19 -21.99
N LYS A 652 11.50 5.20 -20.74
CA LYS A 652 10.16 4.74 -20.38
C LYS A 652 9.09 5.75 -20.74
N PHE A 653 9.36 7.04 -20.58
CA PHE A 653 8.50 8.11 -21.10
C PHE A 653 8.35 7.97 -22.62
N THR A 654 9.43 7.69 -23.33
CA THR A 654 9.40 7.49 -24.79
C THR A 654 8.63 6.23 -25.18
N LEU A 655 8.98 5.07 -24.64
CA LEU A 655 8.44 3.79 -25.13
C LEU A 655 6.99 3.52 -24.72
N LEU A 656 6.53 4.04 -23.57
CA LEU A 656 5.16 3.82 -23.11
C LEU A 656 4.15 4.80 -23.72
N ARG A 657 4.60 5.93 -24.28
CA ARG A 657 3.72 6.79 -25.09
C ARG A 657 3.48 6.13 -26.43
N GLU A 658 2.23 5.81 -26.71
CA GLU A 658 1.82 5.33 -28.02
C GLU A 658 1.92 6.44 -29.06
N TYR A 659 2.07 6.06 -30.34
CA TYR A 659 1.94 6.96 -31.49
C TYR A 659 0.68 7.83 -31.45
N ASP A 660 -0.36 7.34 -30.78
CA ASP A 660 -1.64 8.01 -30.60
C ASP A 660 -1.64 8.99 -29.40
N GLY A 661 -0.60 9.00 -28.56
CA GLY A 661 -0.42 9.90 -27.42
C GLY A 661 -0.94 9.39 -26.07
N LEU A 662 -1.64 8.25 -26.00
CA LEU A 662 -1.99 7.64 -24.71
C LEU A 662 -0.79 6.92 -24.10
N ILE A 663 -0.76 6.81 -22.78
CA ILE A 663 0.28 6.06 -22.06
C ILE A 663 -0.17 4.62 -21.83
N ASN A 664 0.61 3.69 -22.37
CA ASN A 664 0.38 2.27 -22.24
C ASN A 664 0.84 1.72 -20.88
N LYS A 665 0.49 0.47 -20.60
CA LYS A 665 0.96 -0.25 -19.44
C LYS A 665 2.46 -0.46 -19.54
N ASN A 666 3.13 -0.26 -18.43
CA ASN A 666 4.49 -0.73 -18.28
C ASN A 666 4.48 -2.26 -18.30
N ASN A 667 5.23 -2.86 -19.21
CA ASN A 667 5.39 -4.31 -19.34
C ASN A 667 6.86 -4.73 -19.23
N TYR A 668 7.69 -3.88 -18.66
CA TYR A 668 9.09 -4.19 -18.37
C TYR A 668 9.16 -5.17 -17.20
N ARG A 669 9.88 -6.27 -17.42
CA ARG A 669 9.89 -7.45 -16.55
C ARG A 669 10.21 -7.14 -15.09
N VAL A 670 11.11 -6.19 -14.84
CA VAL A 670 11.59 -5.85 -13.49
C VAL A 670 10.62 -4.94 -12.73
N GLU A 671 9.62 -4.38 -13.44
CA GLU A 671 8.66 -3.42 -12.88
C GLU A 671 7.22 -3.92 -12.93
N TYR A 672 6.89 -4.88 -13.81
CA TYR A 672 5.53 -5.34 -13.99
C TYR A 672 5.06 -6.25 -12.87
N HIS A 673 4.08 -5.77 -12.09
CA HIS A 673 3.53 -6.46 -10.94
C HIS A 673 2.05 -6.85 -11.09
N ASN A 674 1.51 -6.80 -12.32
CA ASN A 674 0.12 -7.14 -12.72
C ASN A 674 -1.01 -6.36 -12.02
N GLY A 675 -0.73 -5.57 -10.97
CA GLY A 675 -1.74 -4.79 -10.26
C GLY A 675 -2.12 -3.49 -10.96
N ASP A 676 -1.44 -3.08 -12.04
CA ASP A 676 -1.88 -1.94 -12.87
C ASP A 676 -3.27 -2.15 -13.51
N GLY A 677 -3.81 -3.38 -13.52
CA GLY A 677 -5.21 -3.61 -13.85
C GLY A 677 -6.20 -3.07 -12.81
N VAL A 678 -5.76 -2.84 -11.57
CA VAL A 678 -6.57 -2.28 -10.48
C VAL A 678 -6.91 -0.82 -10.76
N ILE A 679 -5.94 -0.05 -11.25
CA ILE A 679 -6.10 1.38 -11.55
C ILE A 679 -6.71 1.65 -12.93
N GLY A 680 -7.02 0.60 -13.69
CA GLY A 680 -7.56 0.64 -15.04
C GLY A 680 -6.66 1.32 -16.09
N GLU A 681 -7.12 1.30 -17.34
CA GLU A 681 -6.39 1.85 -18.49
C GLU A 681 -7.27 2.83 -19.27
N PRO A 682 -6.71 3.84 -19.94
CA PRO A 682 -5.31 4.32 -19.93
C PRO A 682 -5.10 5.56 -19.04
N TYR A 683 -6.18 6.08 -18.43
CA TYR A 683 -6.23 7.45 -17.95
C TYR A 683 -5.31 7.73 -16.76
N TRP A 684 -5.19 6.81 -15.81
CA TRP A 684 -4.30 7.01 -14.66
C TRP A 684 -2.84 7.22 -15.08
N ARG A 685 -2.36 6.47 -16.08
CA ARG A 685 -0.99 6.58 -16.58
C ARG A 685 -0.79 7.87 -17.36
N THR A 686 -1.74 8.17 -18.23
CA THR A 686 -1.74 9.39 -19.05
C THR A 686 -1.76 10.63 -18.17
N ALA A 687 -2.63 10.65 -17.17
CA ALA A 687 -2.73 11.73 -16.19
C ALA A 687 -1.48 11.83 -15.29
N ALA A 688 -0.98 10.71 -14.76
CA ALA A 688 0.23 10.70 -13.94
C ALA A 688 1.43 11.28 -14.69
N TYR A 689 1.62 10.91 -15.96
CA TYR A 689 2.74 11.39 -16.76
C TYR A 689 2.60 12.89 -17.07
N LEU A 690 1.37 13.36 -17.33
CA LEU A 690 1.12 14.79 -17.52
C LEU A 690 1.43 15.58 -16.24
N ILE A 691 1.05 15.09 -15.07
CA ILE A 691 1.40 15.72 -13.78
C ILE A 691 2.92 15.75 -13.61
N LEU A 692 3.63 14.65 -13.84
CA LEU A 692 5.10 14.60 -13.68
C LEU A 692 5.83 15.56 -14.62
N MET A 693 5.35 15.73 -15.86
CA MET A 693 5.92 16.71 -16.80
C MET A 693 5.73 18.16 -16.34
N ASN A 694 4.68 18.42 -15.56
CA ASN A 694 4.36 19.77 -15.06
C ASN A 694 4.65 19.97 -13.56
N ALA A 695 5.15 18.96 -12.84
CA ALA A 695 5.33 19.00 -11.38
C ALA A 695 6.26 20.13 -10.93
N HIS A 696 7.31 20.43 -11.72
CA HIS A 696 8.24 21.53 -11.49
C HIS A 696 7.57 22.91 -11.40
N ARG A 697 6.36 23.06 -11.95
CA ARG A 697 5.59 24.32 -11.94
C ARG A 697 4.88 24.60 -10.63
N LYS A 698 4.75 23.59 -9.76
CA LYS A 698 4.13 23.71 -8.43
C LYS A 698 2.74 24.37 -8.47
N GLN A 699 1.92 24.03 -9.46
CA GLN A 699 0.59 24.65 -9.67
C GLN A 699 -0.46 24.21 -8.65
N LEU A 700 -0.29 23.04 -8.05
CA LEU A 700 -1.20 22.40 -7.11
C LEU A 700 -0.55 22.25 -5.73
N ALA A 701 -1.36 22.16 -4.68
CA ALA A 701 -0.85 21.88 -3.32
C ALA A 701 -0.01 20.59 -3.31
N MET A 702 -0.51 19.51 -3.92
CA MET A 702 0.19 18.23 -4.02
C MET A 702 1.50 18.28 -4.82
N THR A 703 1.69 19.31 -5.65
CA THR A 703 2.95 19.57 -6.40
C THR A 703 3.87 20.56 -5.68
N GLY A 704 3.50 21.03 -4.48
CA GLY A 704 4.32 21.88 -3.64
C GLY A 704 4.14 23.37 -3.89
N LYS A 705 2.92 23.82 -4.20
CA LYS A 705 2.60 25.25 -4.27
C LYS A 705 2.88 25.89 -2.89
N GLU A 706 3.73 26.90 -2.88
CA GLU A 706 4.36 27.44 -1.65
C GLU A 706 3.33 27.84 -0.58
N GLU A 707 2.25 28.53 -0.99
CA GLU A 707 1.20 29.03 -0.08
C GLU A 707 0.47 27.94 0.73
N TYR A 708 0.58 26.67 0.34
CA TYR A 708 -0.06 25.55 1.03
C TYR A 708 0.89 24.69 1.85
N LEU A 709 2.20 24.90 1.71
CA LEU A 709 3.20 24.17 2.51
C LEU A 709 3.12 24.60 3.97
N SER A 710 3.30 23.65 4.89
CA SER A 710 3.49 23.96 6.30
C SER A 710 4.96 24.30 6.55
N HIS A 711 5.18 25.39 7.30
CA HIS A 711 6.51 25.73 7.83
C HIS A 711 6.70 25.30 9.28
N GLU A 712 5.64 24.80 9.91
CA GLU A 712 5.67 24.28 11.27
C GLU A 712 6.03 22.79 11.24
N LYS A 713 6.99 22.42 12.09
CA LYS A 713 7.33 21.02 12.35
C LYS A 713 7.02 20.69 13.78
N GLU A 714 6.43 19.53 13.99
CA GLU A 714 6.22 19.00 15.33
C GLU A 714 7.29 17.97 15.68
N GLU A 715 7.88 18.15 16.86
CA GLU A 715 8.72 17.14 17.46
C GLU A 715 7.82 16.12 18.18
N THR A 716 7.62 14.96 17.57
CA THR A 716 6.96 13.84 18.26
C THR A 716 7.99 12.86 18.79
N ALA A 717 7.81 12.42 20.04
CA ALA A 717 8.70 11.48 20.71
C ALA A 717 8.87 10.20 19.89
N LEU A 718 10.10 9.68 19.81
CA LEU A 718 10.33 8.43 19.09
C LEU A 718 9.69 7.26 19.84
N LEU A 719 8.70 6.66 19.21
CA LEU A 719 7.95 5.54 19.75
C LEU A 719 7.81 4.45 18.70
N TYR A 720 8.27 3.24 19.02
CA TYR A 720 8.09 2.11 18.12
C TYR A 720 6.63 1.65 18.15
N ASN A 721 6.07 1.41 16.95
CA ASN A 721 4.72 0.90 16.78
C ASN A 721 4.39 -0.31 17.67
N ASP A 722 5.32 -1.27 17.77
CA ASP A 722 5.11 -2.48 18.56
C ASP A 722 4.98 -2.16 20.07
N HIS A 723 5.69 -1.14 20.56
CA HIS A 723 5.65 -0.73 21.97
C HIS A 723 4.32 -0.05 22.29
N LYS A 724 3.88 0.89 21.44
CA LYS A 724 2.57 1.55 21.59
C LYS A 724 1.42 0.55 21.48
N SER A 725 1.47 -0.33 20.47
CA SER A 725 0.46 -1.36 20.26
C SER A 725 0.37 -2.32 21.45
N THR A 726 1.51 -2.64 22.07
CA THR A 726 1.56 -3.46 23.29
C THR A 726 0.96 -2.72 24.49
N LYS A 727 1.34 -1.44 24.73
CA LYS A 727 0.76 -0.60 25.79
C LYS A 727 -0.77 -0.52 25.64
N LEU A 728 -1.25 -0.17 24.45
CA LEU A 728 -2.68 -0.05 24.15
C LEU A 728 -3.42 -1.38 24.35
N HIS A 729 -2.84 -2.51 23.95
CA HIS A 729 -3.45 -3.82 24.19
C HIS A 729 -3.57 -4.14 25.69
N MET A 730 -2.54 -3.85 26.49
CA MET A 730 -2.59 -4.06 27.94
C MET A 730 -3.60 -3.14 28.63
N ILE A 731 -3.61 -1.85 28.27
CA ILE A 731 -4.59 -0.87 28.78
C ILE A 731 -6.00 -1.37 28.50
N ARG A 732 -6.28 -1.78 27.26
CA ARG A 732 -7.61 -2.27 26.90
C ARG A 732 -8.01 -3.51 27.70
N ASN A 733 -7.12 -4.50 27.87
CA ASN A 733 -7.42 -5.68 28.69
C ASN A 733 -7.75 -5.30 30.15
N TRP A 734 -6.92 -4.45 30.76
CA TRP A 734 -7.09 -4.06 32.16
C TRP A 734 -8.32 -3.16 32.36
N ALA A 735 -8.56 -2.23 31.45
CA ALA A 735 -9.74 -1.38 31.45
C ALA A 735 -11.04 -2.19 31.26
N LEU A 736 -11.01 -3.22 30.42
CA LEU A 736 -12.15 -4.11 30.21
C LEU A 736 -12.49 -4.90 31.48
N VAL A 737 -11.48 -5.44 32.17
CA VAL A 737 -11.64 -6.14 33.45
C VAL A 737 -12.16 -5.19 34.53
N ASP A 738 -11.59 -3.98 34.63
CA ASP A 738 -12.01 -2.98 35.61
C ASP A 738 -13.46 -2.52 35.38
N ALA A 739 -13.82 -2.22 34.13
CA ALA A 739 -15.18 -1.83 33.76
C ALA A 739 -16.22 -2.93 34.01
N HIS A 740 -15.83 -4.20 33.84
CA HIS A 740 -16.67 -5.37 34.13
C HIS A 740 -16.89 -5.57 35.62
N LEU A 741 -15.83 -5.49 36.42
CA LEU A 741 -15.89 -5.66 37.88
C LEU A 741 -16.56 -4.47 38.56
N GLY A 742 -16.48 -3.27 37.99
CA GLY A 742 -17.13 -2.06 38.50
C GLY A 742 -16.72 -1.73 39.93
N SER A 743 -17.69 -1.73 40.87
CA SER A 743 -17.42 -1.48 42.28
C SER A 743 -16.59 -2.56 42.96
N ASP A 744 -16.60 -3.79 42.44
CA ASP A 744 -15.84 -4.92 43.00
C ASP A 744 -14.38 -4.94 42.50
N SER A 745 -14.01 -4.05 41.57
CA SER A 745 -12.65 -4.00 41.01
C SER A 745 -11.60 -3.74 42.11
N PRO A 746 -10.53 -4.56 42.18
CA PRO A 746 -9.57 -4.47 43.27
C PRO A 746 -8.72 -3.21 43.13
N ALA A 747 -8.32 -2.63 44.28
CA ALA A 747 -7.48 -1.43 44.29
C ALA A 747 -6.16 -1.61 43.53
N SER A 748 -5.61 -2.85 43.51
CA SER A 748 -4.42 -3.20 42.74
C SER A 748 -4.61 -3.04 41.23
N LEU A 749 -5.78 -3.37 40.67
CA LEU A 749 -6.09 -3.20 39.25
C LEU A 749 -6.18 -1.71 38.88
N LYS A 750 -6.94 -0.92 39.66
CA LYS A 750 -7.10 0.52 39.42
C LYS A 750 -5.77 1.27 39.50
N ALA A 751 -4.97 0.98 40.52
CA ALA A 751 -3.63 1.56 40.66
C ALA A 751 -2.69 1.13 39.53
N GLY A 752 -2.77 -0.14 39.10
CA GLY A 752 -2.00 -0.64 37.96
C GLY A 752 -2.38 0.05 36.65
N LEU A 753 -3.68 0.16 36.35
CA LEU A 753 -4.20 0.78 35.14
C LEU A 753 -3.80 2.26 35.07
N LYS A 754 -3.94 3.00 36.18
CA LYS A 754 -3.45 4.38 36.29
C LYS A 754 -1.96 4.48 36.00
N ALA A 755 -1.14 3.65 36.64
CA ALA A 755 0.31 3.63 36.41
C ALA A 755 0.68 3.28 34.95
N MET A 756 -0.13 2.46 34.26
CA MET A 756 0.08 2.10 32.87
C MET A 756 -0.29 3.24 31.91
N LEU A 757 -1.36 3.99 32.20
CA LEU A 757 -1.77 5.17 31.44
C LEU A 757 -0.72 6.28 31.53
N GLU A 758 -0.16 6.50 32.73
CA GLU A 758 0.87 7.50 33.02
C GLU A 758 2.27 7.15 32.47
N LEU A 759 2.46 5.98 31.83
CA LEU A 759 3.73 5.62 31.21
C LEU A 759 4.04 6.57 30.04
N LYS A 760 5.20 7.22 30.13
CA LYS A 760 5.74 8.09 29.09
C LYS A 760 5.93 7.32 27.77
N GLU A 761 5.42 7.88 26.69
CA GLU A 761 5.47 7.28 25.35
C GLU A 761 6.75 7.69 24.60
N ASP A 762 7.88 7.14 25.01
CA ASP A 762 9.19 7.36 24.39
C ASP A 762 9.95 6.04 24.16
N PHE A 763 11.24 6.14 23.80
CA PHE A 763 12.10 4.98 23.55
C PHE A 763 12.20 4.02 24.76
N GLY A 764 11.99 4.52 25.98
CA GLY A 764 12.01 3.75 27.22
C GLY A 764 10.72 2.99 27.51
N LEU A 765 9.65 3.19 26.72
CA LEU A 765 8.33 2.63 26.98
C LEU A 765 8.35 1.12 27.15
N GLU A 766 9.07 0.37 26.32
CA GLU A 766 9.11 -1.10 26.41
C GLU A 766 9.60 -1.56 27.78
N LYS A 767 10.76 -1.03 28.21
CA LYS A 767 11.36 -1.41 29.49
C LYS A 767 10.44 -1.07 30.66
N ALA A 768 9.89 0.15 30.66
CA ALA A 768 8.99 0.60 31.71
C ALA A 768 7.68 -0.21 31.76
N LEU A 769 7.10 -0.50 30.59
CA LEU A 769 5.88 -1.30 30.46
C LEU A 769 6.10 -2.74 30.95
N MET A 770 7.19 -3.39 30.55
CA MET A 770 7.49 -4.77 30.96
C MET A 770 7.78 -4.88 32.45
N GLU A 771 8.47 -3.89 33.03
CA GLU A 771 8.75 -3.87 34.47
C GLU A 771 7.45 -3.70 35.27
N LEU A 772 6.60 -2.73 34.88
CA LEU A 772 5.29 -2.53 35.49
C LEU A 772 4.45 -3.80 35.42
N PHE A 773 4.40 -4.44 34.24
CA PHE A 773 3.61 -5.63 34.01
C PHE A 773 4.08 -6.81 34.87
N ARG A 774 5.39 -7.09 34.92
CA ARG A 774 5.97 -8.16 35.75
C ARG A 774 5.66 -7.97 37.23
N GLN A 775 5.74 -6.74 37.72
CA GLN A 775 5.50 -6.42 39.13
C GLN A 775 4.01 -6.47 39.51
N LYS A 776 3.14 -5.93 38.65
CA LYS A 776 1.73 -5.70 39.00
C LYS A 776 0.80 -6.80 38.52
N ALA A 777 0.97 -7.34 37.31
CA ALA A 777 0.01 -8.28 36.71
C ALA A 777 -0.24 -9.53 37.57
N PRO A 778 0.79 -10.22 38.13
CA PRO A 778 0.56 -11.42 38.95
C PRO A 778 -0.22 -11.12 40.23
N GLN A 779 0.02 -9.96 40.84
CA GLN A 779 -0.69 -9.55 42.05
C GLN A 779 -2.13 -9.18 41.74
N ILE A 780 -2.36 -8.41 40.68
CA ILE A 780 -3.70 -8.04 40.23
C ILE A 780 -4.50 -9.31 39.88
N ALA A 781 -3.90 -10.26 39.15
CA ALA A 781 -4.54 -11.52 38.80
C ALA A 781 -4.94 -12.33 40.03
N ARG A 782 -4.09 -12.41 41.07
CA ARG A 782 -4.42 -13.03 42.36
C ARG A 782 -5.60 -12.35 43.05
N ASP A 783 -5.63 -11.02 43.03
CA ASP A 783 -6.71 -10.26 43.67
C ASP A 783 -8.03 -10.42 42.90
N VAL A 784 -7.99 -10.42 41.57
CA VAL A 784 -9.16 -10.72 40.72
C VAL A 784 -9.68 -12.13 40.97
N MET A 785 -8.80 -13.13 41.11
CA MET A 785 -9.18 -14.52 41.42
C MET A 785 -9.89 -14.68 42.77
N ARG A 786 -9.70 -13.75 43.71
CA ARG A 786 -10.38 -13.75 45.02
C ARG A 786 -11.79 -13.14 44.96
N ILE A 787 -12.12 -12.44 43.88
CA ILE A 787 -13.45 -11.87 43.70
C ILE A 787 -14.40 -12.99 43.28
N PRO A 788 -15.50 -13.22 44.02
CA PRO A 788 -16.52 -14.17 43.62
C PRO A 788 -17.10 -13.79 42.25
N SER A 789 -17.21 -14.73 41.33
CA SER A 789 -17.87 -14.49 40.03
C SER A 789 -19.35 -14.14 40.28
N LYS A 790 -19.66 -12.84 40.34
CA LYS A 790 -21.05 -12.37 40.46
C LYS A 790 -21.71 -12.58 39.10
N ASN A 791 -22.80 -13.34 39.09
CA ASN A 791 -23.70 -13.56 37.95
C ASN A 791 -23.26 -14.57 36.87
N GLY A 792 -22.15 -15.30 37.04
CA GLY A 792 -21.83 -16.49 36.24
C GLY A 792 -21.56 -16.27 34.74
N ARG A 793 -21.51 -15.02 34.24
CA ARG A 793 -21.24 -14.73 32.82
C ARG A 793 -19.74 -14.81 32.47
N VAL A 794 -18.85 -14.34 33.35
CA VAL A 794 -17.39 -14.42 33.15
C VAL A 794 -16.71 -14.94 34.43
N PRO A 795 -16.06 -16.11 34.38
CA PRO A 795 -15.27 -16.63 35.49
C PRO A 795 -14.09 -15.73 35.84
N SER A 796 -13.79 -15.55 37.13
CA SER A 796 -12.64 -14.74 37.60
C SER A 796 -11.30 -15.23 37.03
N GLY A 797 -11.19 -16.51 36.68
CA GLY A 797 -10.05 -17.08 35.94
C GLY A 797 -9.84 -16.45 34.57
N GLN A 798 -10.91 -16.25 33.81
CA GLN A 798 -10.84 -15.58 32.50
C GLN A 798 -10.49 -14.09 32.63
N LEU A 799 -10.94 -13.42 33.69
CA LEU A 799 -10.57 -12.03 33.95
C LEU A 799 -9.10 -11.91 34.35
N ALA A 800 -8.61 -12.82 35.20
CA ALA A 800 -7.20 -12.88 35.61
C ALA A 800 -6.28 -13.22 34.44
N GLU A 801 -6.72 -14.05 33.50
CA GLU A 801 -6.08 -14.30 32.21
C GLU A 801 -5.84 -12.99 31.44
N LEU A 802 -6.87 -12.15 31.25
CA LEU A 802 -6.74 -10.86 30.58
C LEU A 802 -5.75 -9.92 31.25
N VAL A 803 -5.75 -9.87 32.58
CA VAL A 803 -4.77 -9.10 33.35
C VAL A 803 -3.35 -9.59 33.07
N MET A 804 -3.15 -10.90 33.00
CA MET A 804 -1.87 -11.53 32.67
C MET A 804 -1.51 -11.43 31.18
N GLY A 805 -2.38 -10.84 30.36
CA GLY A 805 -2.19 -10.69 28.92
C GLY A 805 -2.36 -12.01 28.16
N ILE A 806 -2.90 -13.04 28.80
CA ILE A 806 -3.12 -14.38 28.24
C ILE A 806 -4.62 -14.51 27.99
N HIS A 807 -5.05 -14.99 26.83
CA HIS A 807 -6.48 -15.26 26.59
C HIS A 807 -6.63 -16.36 25.55
N PHE A 808 -7.74 -17.10 25.64
CA PHE A 808 -8.02 -18.18 24.71
C PHE A 808 -9.04 -17.74 23.66
N ASP A 809 -8.58 -17.58 22.42
CA ASP A 809 -9.48 -17.34 21.29
C ASP A 809 -10.00 -18.67 20.75
N GLY A 810 -11.24 -19.03 21.08
CA GLY A 810 -11.91 -20.22 20.55
C GLY A 810 -12.34 -20.08 19.09
N LEU A 811 -11.42 -19.89 18.14
CA LEU A 811 -11.75 -19.63 16.73
C LEU A 811 -12.31 -20.87 15.98
N CYS A 812 -13.57 -21.26 16.19
CA CYS A 812 -14.30 -22.27 15.40
C CYS A 812 -14.73 -21.77 14.02
N THR A 813 -13.83 -21.73 13.03
CA THR A 813 -14.19 -21.45 11.62
C THR A 813 -14.24 -22.73 10.79
N ALA A 814 -15.26 -22.86 9.93
CA ALA A 814 -15.49 -24.04 9.10
C ALA A 814 -14.53 -24.17 7.90
N ASP A 815 -13.94 -23.07 7.45
CA ASP A 815 -13.38 -23.00 6.09
C ASP A 815 -11.86 -22.94 5.99
N LEU A 816 -11.11 -22.90 7.10
CA LEU A 816 -9.70 -22.49 7.02
C LEU A 816 -8.63 -23.58 6.94
N LEU A 817 -8.91 -24.87 7.20
CA LEU A 817 -7.85 -25.88 7.15
C LEU A 817 -8.42 -27.27 6.87
N ALA A 818 -8.03 -27.87 5.74
CA ALA A 818 -8.07 -29.32 5.53
C ALA A 818 -6.68 -29.87 5.87
N ASP A 819 -6.60 -31.00 6.57
CA ASP A 819 -5.32 -31.68 6.76
C ASP A 819 -4.90 -32.36 5.44
N LEU A 820 -3.60 -32.34 5.14
CA LEU A 820 -2.99 -33.23 4.15
C LEU A 820 -2.87 -34.61 4.81
N PRO A 821 -3.26 -35.71 4.13
CA PRO A 821 -2.96 -37.05 4.62
C PRO A 821 -1.44 -37.24 4.76
N GLU A 822 -0.99 -37.89 5.83
CA GLU A 822 0.43 -38.15 6.14
C GLU A 822 1.19 -38.84 5.00
N GLU A 823 0.47 -39.51 4.09
CA GLU A 823 1.03 -40.21 2.92
C GLU A 823 1.49 -39.27 1.78
N LEU A 824 1.22 -37.97 1.86
CA LEU A 824 1.40 -36.99 0.76
C LEU A 824 2.33 -35.81 1.11
N GLU A 825 3.07 -35.87 2.22
CA GLU A 825 3.91 -34.76 2.69
C GLU A 825 5.05 -34.37 1.73
N ASP A 826 5.51 -35.29 0.86
CA ASP A 826 6.70 -35.07 0.02
C ASP A 826 6.45 -34.87 -1.49
N ASP A 827 5.22 -35.03 -2.00
CA ASP A 827 4.90 -34.86 -3.44
C ASP A 827 4.09 -33.58 -3.75
N LYS A 828 4.81 -32.52 -4.13
CA LYS A 828 4.26 -31.21 -4.51
C LYS A 828 3.24 -31.24 -5.66
N LYS A 829 3.30 -32.23 -6.56
CA LYS A 829 2.36 -32.35 -7.68
C LYS A 829 1.06 -32.99 -7.22
N ALA A 830 1.14 -34.02 -6.37
CA ALA A 830 -0.01 -34.66 -5.75
C ALA A 830 -0.76 -33.71 -4.80
N ILE A 831 -0.05 -32.86 -4.04
CA ILE A 831 -0.62 -31.80 -3.18
C ILE A 831 -1.49 -30.82 -4.00
N LYS A 832 -1.01 -30.43 -5.19
CA LYS A 832 -1.71 -29.49 -6.06
C LYS A 832 -2.97 -30.10 -6.69
N GLU A 833 -2.92 -31.37 -7.08
CA GLU A 833 -4.09 -32.09 -7.60
C GLU A 833 -5.11 -32.41 -6.51
N PHE A 834 -4.66 -32.79 -5.31
CA PHE A 834 -5.51 -32.99 -4.14
C PHE A 834 -6.29 -31.72 -3.78
N THR A 835 -5.62 -30.57 -3.73
CA THR A 835 -6.24 -29.26 -3.44
C THR A 835 -7.35 -28.93 -4.46
N LYS A 836 -7.09 -29.20 -5.75
CA LYS A 836 -8.04 -28.93 -6.84
C LYS A 836 -9.22 -29.92 -6.83
N LYS A 837 -8.99 -31.17 -6.43
CA LYS A 837 -10.02 -32.22 -6.30
C LYS A 837 -10.93 -31.94 -5.09
N LYS A 838 -10.36 -31.52 -3.95
CA LYS A 838 -11.10 -31.12 -2.73
C LYS A 838 -11.99 -29.89 -2.96
N GLN A 839 -11.52 -28.88 -3.67
CA GLN A 839 -12.35 -27.72 -4.04
C GLN A 839 -13.56 -28.11 -4.90
N LYS A 840 -13.38 -29.08 -5.81
CA LYS A 840 -14.47 -29.62 -6.64
C LYS A 840 -15.42 -30.55 -5.86
N GLU A 841 -14.92 -31.23 -4.83
CA GLU A 841 -15.69 -32.12 -3.96
C GLU A 841 -16.48 -31.35 -2.89
N LEU A 842 -15.94 -30.24 -2.37
CA LEU A 842 -16.63 -29.27 -1.51
C LEU A 842 -17.82 -28.62 -2.24
N ALA A 843 -17.65 -28.29 -3.52
CA ALA A 843 -18.74 -27.83 -4.37
C ALA A 843 -19.84 -28.91 -4.61
N ARG A 844 -19.51 -30.20 -4.40
CA ARG A 844 -20.43 -31.34 -4.53
C ARG A 844 -21.07 -31.76 -3.20
N LYS A 845 -20.43 -31.46 -2.06
CA LYS A 845 -20.84 -31.86 -0.70
C LYS A 845 -21.75 -30.88 0.02
N GLY A 846 -22.14 -29.77 -0.62
CA GLY A 846 -23.32 -28.99 -0.23
C GLY A 846 -24.64 -29.77 -0.22
N ALA A 847 -24.59 -31.09 -0.47
CA ALA A 847 -25.71 -32.02 -0.41
C ALA A 847 -25.70 -32.99 0.80
N ASN A 848 -24.69 -33.01 1.70
CA ASN A 848 -24.65 -33.98 2.82
C ASN A 848 -24.02 -33.46 4.15
N GLY A 849 -24.74 -32.61 4.88
CA GLY A 849 -25.05 -32.76 6.32
C GLY A 849 -24.00 -32.78 7.45
N ARG A 850 -22.69 -32.55 7.27
CA ARG A 850 -21.72 -32.46 8.42
C ARG A 850 -20.59 -31.45 8.18
N ILE A 851 -20.28 -30.65 9.21
CA ILE A 851 -19.22 -29.60 9.21
C ILE A 851 -18.16 -29.93 10.27
N ASP A 852 -16.88 -29.72 9.93
CA ASP A 852 -15.71 -29.86 10.82
C ASP A 852 -15.42 -28.51 11.50
N TYR A 853 -15.44 -28.46 12.84
CA TYR A 853 -15.12 -27.26 13.61
C TYR A 853 -13.73 -27.38 14.24
N ARG A 854 -12.87 -26.37 14.07
CA ARG A 854 -11.52 -26.31 14.67
C ARG A 854 -11.50 -25.36 15.86
N VAL A 855 -11.09 -25.81 17.04
CA VAL A 855 -10.78 -24.91 18.16
C VAL A 855 -9.30 -24.54 18.06
N LEU A 856 -9.01 -23.26 17.84
CA LEU A 856 -7.67 -22.71 18.02
C LEU A 856 -7.50 -22.33 19.50
N ILE A 857 -6.32 -22.55 20.06
CA ILE A 857 -5.93 -22.04 21.37
C ILE A 857 -4.63 -21.29 21.15
N GLN A 858 -4.70 -19.96 21.24
CA GLN A 858 -3.53 -19.10 21.16
C GLN A 858 -3.09 -18.74 22.57
N PRO A 859 -1.90 -19.17 23.02
CA PRO A 859 -1.22 -18.42 24.06
C PRO A 859 -0.76 -17.12 23.39
N HIS A 860 -1.59 -16.08 23.42
CA HIS A 860 -1.11 -14.74 23.12
C HIS A 860 -0.22 -14.29 24.28
N SER A 861 0.99 -14.83 24.39
CA SER A 861 2.00 -14.15 25.18
C SER A 861 2.21 -12.79 24.53
N VAL A 862 2.32 -11.75 25.35
CA VAL A 862 2.92 -10.48 24.98
C VAL A 862 3.95 -10.71 23.88
N MET A 863 3.73 -10.12 22.69
CA MET A 863 4.56 -10.18 21.47
C MET A 863 4.11 -11.12 20.33
N GLN A 864 3.52 -10.53 19.28
CA GLN A 864 3.78 -10.96 17.89
C GLN A 864 5.14 -10.41 17.40
N ALA A 865 6.22 -10.65 18.15
CA ALA A 865 7.57 -10.26 17.75
C ALA A 865 8.47 -11.51 17.72
N GLU A 866 8.51 -12.20 16.57
CA GLU A 866 9.19 -13.49 16.34
C GLU A 866 10.73 -13.49 16.58
N GLU A 867 11.37 -12.42 17.08
CA GLU A 867 12.85 -12.40 17.33
C GLU A 867 13.25 -11.81 18.69
N LEU A 868 12.31 -11.50 19.58
CA LEU A 868 12.68 -11.31 20.98
C LEU A 868 12.84 -12.71 21.56
N GLY A 869 14.07 -13.23 21.58
CA GLY A 869 14.46 -14.49 22.23
C GLY A 869 14.20 -14.54 23.75
N THR A 870 13.26 -13.74 24.25
CA THR A 870 12.88 -13.60 25.66
C THR A 870 11.36 -13.75 25.87
N SER A 871 10.49 -13.43 24.89
CA SER A 871 9.02 -13.69 25.03
C SER A 871 8.69 -15.16 24.97
N ARG A 872 9.36 -15.91 24.09
CA ARG A 872 9.18 -17.35 23.97
C ARG A 872 9.58 -18.06 25.26
N ASP A 873 10.66 -17.60 25.91
CA ASP A 873 11.12 -18.16 27.17
C ASP A 873 10.21 -17.79 28.34
N ILE A 874 9.67 -16.56 28.37
CA ILE A 874 8.68 -16.14 29.37
C ILE A 874 7.35 -16.89 29.19
N ALA A 875 6.84 -17.02 27.97
CA ALA A 875 5.61 -17.75 27.66
C ALA A 875 5.73 -19.25 27.97
N THR A 876 6.86 -19.85 27.61
CA THR A 876 7.13 -21.28 27.87
C THR A 876 7.41 -21.53 29.36
N ALA A 877 8.01 -20.58 30.08
CA ALA A 877 8.23 -20.66 31.53
C ALA A 877 6.94 -20.42 32.35
N ILE A 878 6.02 -19.59 31.84
CA ILE A 878 4.75 -19.24 32.51
C ILE A 878 3.63 -20.24 32.16
N PHE A 879 3.67 -20.88 30.99
CA PHE A 879 2.59 -21.74 30.46
C PHE A 879 3.14 -23.08 29.92
N PRO A 880 3.34 -24.09 30.78
CA PRO A 880 3.72 -25.42 30.33
C PRO A 880 2.51 -26.10 29.66
N ILE A 881 2.66 -26.47 28.38
CA ILE A 881 1.61 -27.11 27.56
C ILE A 881 1.10 -28.41 28.20
N GLU A 882 1.94 -29.12 28.96
CA GLU A 882 1.56 -30.34 29.67
C GLU A 882 0.41 -30.16 30.69
N ASN A 883 0.07 -28.93 31.07
CA ASN A 883 -0.95 -28.66 32.08
C ASN A 883 -2.30 -28.21 31.49
N LEU A 884 -2.45 -28.06 30.17
CA LEU A 884 -3.71 -27.59 29.56
C LEU A 884 -4.69 -28.73 29.30
N LYS A 885 -5.92 -28.58 29.81
CA LYS A 885 -7.00 -29.54 29.62
C LYS A 885 -8.34 -28.87 29.25
N VAL A 886 -8.87 -29.20 28.07
CA VAL A 886 -10.15 -28.87 27.44
C VAL A 886 -11.05 -30.12 27.37
N GLU A 887 -12.27 -30.06 27.89
CA GLU A 887 -13.27 -31.15 27.87
C GLU A 887 -14.62 -30.64 27.34
N LEU A 888 -15.45 -31.51 26.75
CA LEU A 888 -16.87 -31.18 26.54
C LEU A 888 -17.63 -31.34 27.86
N GLY A 889 -18.71 -30.59 28.05
CA GLY A 889 -19.58 -30.68 29.23
C GLY A 889 -20.28 -32.04 29.38
N ASP A 890 -20.35 -32.84 28.31
CA ASP A 890 -20.58 -34.28 28.39
C ASP A 890 -19.25 -34.97 28.72
N SER A 891 -19.11 -35.38 29.99
CA SER A 891 -17.89 -35.98 30.54
C SER A 891 -17.44 -37.28 29.85
N SER A 892 -18.29 -37.89 29.02
CA SER A 892 -17.96 -39.06 28.21
C SER A 892 -17.13 -38.74 26.96
N ARG A 893 -17.07 -37.47 26.54
CA ARG A 893 -16.35 -37.03 25.32
C ARG A 893 -15.24 -36.05 25.67
N LYS A 894 -13.99 -36.53 25.65
CA LYS A 894 -12.80 -35.67 25.77
C LYS A 894 -12.45 -35.12 24.39
N PHE A 895 -12.20 -33.80 24.29
CA PHE A 895 -11.60 -33.20 23.09
C PHE A 895 -10.24 -33.82 22.75
N PHE A 896 -9.54 -34.37 23.74
CA PHE A 896 -8.18 -34.86 23.56
C PHE A 896 -8.09 -36.35 23.27
N ARG A 897 -7.77 -36.62 22.01
CA ARG A 897 -6.74 -37.62 21.71
C ARG A 897 -5.54 -37.02 20.95
N ASN A 898 -5.73 -35.95 20.16
CA ASN A 898 -4.69 -35.39 19.29
C ASN A 898 -4.60 -33.84 19.42
N ILE A 899 -3.86 -33.31 20.39
CA ILE A 899 -3.41 -31.91 20.34
C ILE A 899 -2.21 -31.86 19.40
N VAL A 900 -2.31 -31.17 18.27
CA VAL A 900 -1.18 -30.98 17.36
C VAL A 900 -0.66 -29.56 17.48
N LYS A 901 0.60 -29.44 17.89
CA LYS A 901 1.36 -28.18 17.81
C LYS A 901 1.65 -27.92 16.34
N SER A 902 0.96 -26.94 15.73
CA SER A 902 1.02 -26.75 14.27
C SER A 902 1.44 -25.34 13.83
N GLY A 903 1.61 -24.40 14.77
CA GLY A 903 2.03 -23.03 14.47
C GLY A 903 3.46 -22.72 14.89
N LYS A 904 4.18 -21.90 14.09
CA LYS A 904 5.48 -21.31 14.48
C LYS A 904 5.35 -20.38 15.71
N ASP A 905 4.13 -19.90 15.96
CA ASP A 905 3.69 -19.05 17.08
C ASP A 905 3.37 -19.84 18.37
N GLY A 906 3.47 -21.17 18.37
CA GLY A 906 3.13 -22.00 19.54
C GLY A 906 1.63 -22.23 19.75
N SER A 907 0.77 -21.81 18.81
CA SER A 907 -0.67 -22.08 18.87
C SER A 907 -0.99 -23.58 18.84
N LEU A 908 -1.96 -23.98 19.67
CA LEU A 908 -2.48 -25.33 19.74
C LEU A 908 -3.76 -25.41 18.91
N LYS A 909 -3.89 -26.47 18.09
CA LYS A 909 -5.08 -26.71 17.26
C LYS A 909 -5.72 -28.04 17.61
N THR A 910 -7.04 -28.05 17.71
CA THR A 910 -7.84 -29.28 17.81
C THR A 910 -9.14 -29.15 17.01
N SER A 911 -9.84 -30.26 16.72
CA SER A 911 -11.06 -30.25 15.91
C SER A 911 -12.10 -31.28 16.36
N CYS A 912 -13.38 -31.01 16.10
CA CYS A 912 -14.51 -31.90 16.37
C CYS A 912 -15.52 -31.84 15.21
N LYS A 913 -16.17 -32.97 14.89
CA LYS A 913 -17.16 -33.08 13.78
C LYS A 913 -18.60 -32.97 14.31
N MET A 914 -19.44 -32.17 13.66
CA MET A 914 -20.86 -32.04 14.03
C MET A 914 -21.80 -32.07 12.80
N ALA A 915 -23.09 -32.32 13.04
CA ALA A 915 -24.14 -32.29 12.02
C ALA A 915 -24.51 -30.85 11.62
N ASP A 916 -24.83 -30.63 10.35
CA ASP A 916 -25.17 -29.33 9.78
C ASP A 916 -26.61 -28.89 10.16
N GLY A 917 -26.82 -27.58 10.34
CA GLY A 917 -28.15 -26.97 10.46
C GLY A 917 -28.78 -26.87 11.86
N GLU A 918 -28.16 -27.41 12.91
CA GLU A 918 -28.68 -27.31 14.29
C GLU A 918 -28.01 -26.17 15.06
N SER A 919 -28.80 -25.28 15.66
CA SER A 919 -28.29 -24.39 16.71
C SER A 919 -27.90 -25.25 17.90
N THR A 920 -26.62 -25.26 18.28
CA THR A 920 -26.12 -26.10 19.38
C THR A 920 -25.34 -25.26 20.39
N VAL A 921 -25.53 -25.58 21.67
CA VAL A 921 -24.74 -25.05 22.78
C VAL A 921 -23.63 -26.04 23.11
N LEU A 922 -22.37 -25.73 22.80
CA LEU A 922 -21.23 -26.54 23.21
C LEU A 922 -20.71 -26.07 24.57
N LYS A 923 -20.86 -26.90 25.60
CA LYS A 923 -20.20 -26.66 26.88
C LYS A 923 -18.76 -27.11 26.79
N VAL A 924 -17.81 -26.21 27.02
CA VAL A 924 -16.37 -26.50 27.00
C VAL A 924 -15.76 -26.13 28.34
N ARG A 925 -15.15 -27.11 29.00
CA ARG A 925 -14.41 -26.93 30.24
C ARG A 925 -12.94 -26.76 29.92
N VAL A 926 -12.30 -25.72 30.42
CA VAL A 926 -10.85 -25.49 30.31
C VAL A 926 -10.23 -25.48 31.71
N SER A 927 -9.10 -26.15 31.89
CA SER A 927 -8.32 -26.12 33.12
C SER A 927 -6.82 -26.18 32.86
N TYR A 928 -6.04 -25.33 33.55
CA TYR A 928 -4.58 -25.34 33.49
C TYR A 928 -3.93 -24.60 34.67
N ARG A 929 -2.60 -24.69 34.80
CA ARG A 929 -1.82 -23.96 35.82
C ARG A 929 -0.79 -23.04 35.15
N CYS A 930 -0.70 -21.81 35.63
CA CYS A 930 0.19 -20.78 35.09
C CYS A 930 0.58 -19.78 36.18
N ALA A 931 1.87 -19.42 36.28
CA ALA A 931 2.41 -18.49 37.29
C ALA A 931 1.96 -18.76 38.75
N GLY A 932 1.80 -20.04 39.13
CA GLY A 932 1.33 -20.45 40.46
C GLY A 932 -0.18 -20.34 40.69
N LEU A 933 -0.95 -19.92 39.67
CA LEU A 933 -2.41 -19.86 39.68
C LEU A 933 -3.01 -21.08 38.97
N GLU A 934 -4.08 -21.64 39.53
CA GLU A 934 -4.89 -22.68 38.89
C GLU A 934 -6.13 -22.05 38.26
N PHE A 935 -6.31 -22.27 36.97
CA PHE A 935 -7.43 -21.79 36.19
C PHE A 935 -8.34 -22.98 35.88
N LYS A 936 -9.63 -22.89 36.22
CA LYS A 936 -10.66 -23.88 35.93
C LYS A 936 -11.96 -23.16 35.62
N TYR A 937 -12.50 -23.34 34.43
CA TYR A 937 -13.80 -22.77 34.08
C TYR A 937 -14.54 -23.61 33.04
N VAL A 938 -15.85 -23.36 32.95
CA VAL A 938 -16.74 -23.92 31.93
C VAL A 938 -17.32 -22.75 31.16
N SER A 939 -17.24 -22.80 29.84
CA SER A 939 -17.80 -21.83 28.92
C SER A 939 -18.82 -22.52 28.02
N ASP A 940 -19.97 -21.90 27.83
CA ASP A 940 -21.00 -22.37 26.90
C ASP A 940 -20.80 -21.63 25.56
N PHE A 941 -20.85 -22.34 24.44
CA PHE A 941 -20.73 -21.80 23.08
C PHE A 941 -22.02 -22.01 22.30
N ASP A 942 -22.81 -20.94 22.15
CA ASP A 942 -23.93 -20.94 21.22
C ASP A 942 -23.40 -20.77 19.80
N ILE A 943 -23.67 -21.75 18.93
CA ILE A 943 -23.37 -21.68 17.49
C ILE A 943 -24.72 -21.55 16.75
N PRO A 944 -25.07 -20.36 16.23
CA PRO A 944 -26.29 -20.17 15.45
C PRO A 944 -26.22 -20.93 14.12
N ALA A 945 -27.35 -21.51 13.69
CA ALA A 945 -27.42 -22.26 12.44
C ALA A 945 -27.07 -21.42 11.19
N SER A 946 -27.31 -20.10 11.21
CA SER A 946 -27.01 -19.15 10.13
C SER A 946 -25.53 -18.81 9.99
N GLU A 947 -24.74 -19.00 11.05
CA GLU A 947 -23.34 -18.53 11.14
C GLU A 947 -22.31 -19.66 11.06
N SER A 948 -22.78 -20.90 10.86
CA SER A 948 -21.97 -22.15 10.88
C SER A 948 -20.73 -22.14 9.97
N ARG A 949 -20.67 -21.26 8.96
CA ARG A 949 -19.54 -21.15 8.02
C ARG A 949 -18.48 -20.10 8.41
N ASN A 950 -18.84 -19.05 9.15
CA ASN A 950 -17.96 -17.91 9.44
C ASN A 950 -17.96 -17.45 10.91
N TYR A 951 -18.60 -18.21 11.81
CA TYR A 951 -18.62 -17.89 13.22
C TYR A 951 -17.20 -17.93 13.81
N VAL A 952 -16.87 -16.94 14.60
CA VAL A 952 -15.64 -16.92 15.39
C VAL A 952 -16.06 -16.85 16.85
N PRO A 953 -16.23 -17.99 17.53
CA PRO A 953 -16.40 -18.00 18.97
C PRO A 953 -15.14 -17.43 19.65
N ALA A 954 -15.34 -16.92 20.85
CA ALA A 954 -14.28 -16.54 21.76
C ALA A 954 -14.64 -17.12 23.11
N LEU A 955 -13.68 -17.73 23.81
CA LEU A 955 -13.92 -18.27 25.15
C LEU A 955 -14.19 -17.16 26.15
N VAL A 956 -13.67 -15.96 25.88
CA VAL A 956 -13.81 -14.78 26.73
C VAL A 956 -14.70 -13.76 26.03
N ARG A 957 -15.85 -13.47 26.65
CA ARG A 957 -16.75 -12.37 26.29
C ARG A 957 -17.01 -11.56 27.53
N VAL A 958 -16.48 -10.35 27.57
CA VAL A 958 -16.61 -9.50 28.75
C VAL A 958 -17.77 -8.53 28.52
N PRO A 959 -18.88 -8.65 29.26
CA PRO A 959 -19.96 -7.68 29.20
C PRO A 959 -19.53 -6.43 29.96
N VAL A 960 -19.59 -5.28 29.29
CA VAL A 960 -19.26 -3.97 29.84
C VAL A 960 -20.33 -2.96 29.45
N LYS A 961 -20.34 -1.82 30.14
CA LYS A 961 -21.13 -0.66 29.75
C LYS A 961 -20.19 0.42 29.26
N GLY A 962 -20.56 1.10 28.18
CA GLY A 962 -19.77 2.21 27.65
C GLY A 962 -20.66 3.25 26.97
N THR A 963 -20.23 4.50 27.05
CA THR A 963 -20.79 5.60 26.24
C THR A 963 -20.08 5.59 24.89
N LEU A 964 -20.83 5.63 23.80
CA LEU A 964 -20.21 5.79 22.48
C LEU A 964 -19.66 7.21 22.36
N LEU A 965 -18.34 7.36 22.20
CA LEU A 965 -17.71 8.68 22.08
C LEU A 965 -17.80 9.23 20.66
N GLU A 966 -17.68 8.35 19.66
CA GLU A 966 -17.92 8.64 18.25
C GLU A 966 -18.37 7.31 17.60
N ASP A 967 -19.49 7.33 16.87
CA ASP A 967 -19.70 6.33 15.83
C ASP A 967 -18.87 6.81 14.64
N TYR A 968 -17.91 6.00 14.17
CA TYR A 968 -17.34 6.21 12.84
C TYR A 968 -18.37 5.87 11.75
N TYR A 969 -19.61 6.32 11.91
CA TYR A 969 -20.74 6.25 11.00
C TYR A 969 -21.05 4.83 10.47
N GLY A 970 -20.79 3.79 11.28
CA GLY A 970 -20.90 2.37 10.91
C GLY A 970 -19.58 1.67 10.53
N SER A 971 -18.42 2.20 10.93
CA SER A 971 -17.13 1.53 10.69
C SER A 971 -17.00 0.30 11.58
N TYR A 972 -16.21 -0.70 11.15
CA TYR A 972 -15.89 -1.81 12.07
C TYR A 972 -15.14 -1.32 13.32
N SER A 973 -14.54 -0.13 13.34
CA SER A 973 -13.85 0.39 14.52
C SER A 973 -14.71 1.38 15.29
N MET A 974 -14.74 1.24 16.62
CA MET A 974 -15.56 2.07 17.50
C MET A 974 -14.73 2.65 18.64
N GLY A 975 -15.00 3.91 18.98
CA GLY A 975 -14.50 4.59 20.17
C GLY A 975 -15.55 4.62 21.28
N LEU A 976 -15.18 4.13 22.46
CA LEU A 976 -16.06 4.01 23.62
C LEU A 976 -15.41 4.67 24.83
N LEU A 977 -16.21 5.31 25.68
CA LEU A 977 -15.84 5.63 27.05
C LEU A 977 -16.47 4.57 27.95
N LEU A 978 -15.66 3.65 28.45
CA LEU A 978 -16.18 2.62 29.36
C LEU A 978 -16.74 3.24 30.64
N SER A 979 -17.53 2.48 31.39
CA SER A 979 -18.13 2.90 32.67
C SER A 979 -17.09 3.41 33.69
N ASN A 980 -15.85 2.94 33.60
CA ASN A 980 -14.71 3.38 34.41
C ASN A 980 -14.00 4.65 33.87
N LYS A 981 -14.57 5.32 32.87
CA LYS A 981 -14.06 6.55 32.24
C LYS A 981 -12.74 6.37 31.47
N VAL A 982 -12.39 5.14 31.10
CA VAL A 982 -11.22 4.88 30.26
C VAL A 982 -11.64 4.84 28.78
N PRO A 983 -10.99 5.61 27.90
CA PRO A 983 -11.17 5.49 26.45
C PRO A 983 -10.80 4.08 25.98
N PHE A 984 -11.66 3.50 25.16
CA PHE A 984 -11.54 2.12 24.73
C PHE A 984 -11.91 2.02 23.26
N SER A 985 -11.07 1.33 22.48
CA SER A 985 -11.37 1.03 21.09
C SER A 985 -11.59 -0.45 20.86
N CYS A 986 -12.60 -0.78 20.06
CA CYS A 986 -12.84 -2.12 19.54
C CYS A 986 -13.02 -2.10 18.03
N GLU A 987 -12.90 -3.28 17.45
CA GLU A 987 -13.20 -3.61 16.07
C GLU A 987 -14.36 -4.62 16.02
N GLN A 988 -15.07 -4.72 14.92
CA GLN A 988 -16.10 -5.73 14.70
C GLN A 988 -15.65 -6.63 13.54
N ARG A 989 -15.97 -7.92 13.55
CA ARG A 989 -15.42 -8.88 12.56
C ARG A 989 -16.44 -9.65 11.73
N SER A 990 -17.66 -9.88 12.24
CA SER A 990 -18.59 -10.84 11.64
C SER A 990 -19.77 -10.21 10.89
N GLU A 991 -20.33 -9.08 11.33
CA GLU A 991 -21.41 -8.33 10.64
C GLU A 991 -21.29 -6.83 10.97
N PRO A 992 -21.88 -5.89 10.21
CA PRO A 992 -21.97 -4.49 10.65
C PRO A 992 -22.89 -4.38 11.87
N ALA A 993 -22.45 -3.67 12.91
CA ALA A 993 -23.27 -3.40 14.08
C ALA A 993 -24.51 -2.62 13.65
N PRO A 994 -25.65 -2.81 14.34
CA PRO A 994 -26.72 -1.83 14.24
C PRO A 994 -26.12 -0.46 14.59
N TYR A 995 -26.47 0.57 13.82
CA TYR A 995 -25.98 1.94 14.01
C TYR A 995 -26.03 2.36 15.49
N LEU A 996 -24.91 2.85 16.00
CA LEU A 996 -24.76 3.25 17.40
C LEU A 996 -24.82 4.78 17.47
N LEU A 997 -25.52 5.28 18.47
CA LEU A 997 -25.77 6.69 18.67
C LEU A 997 -24.66 7.25 19.56
N GLU A 998 -23.96 8.25 19.05
CA GLU A 998 -22.96 9.00 19.80
C GLU A 998 -23.57 9.58 21.08
N GLY A 999 -22.82 9.55 22.17
CA GLY A 999 -23.26 9.97 23.50
C GLY A 999 -24.20 9.00 24.21
N GLN A 1000 -24.69 7.95 23.55
CA GLN A 1000 -25.57 6.96 24.18
C GLN A 1000 -24.78 5.86 24.89
N ILE A 1001 -25.41 5.29 25.93
CA ILE A 1001 -24.82 4.23 26.75
C ILE A 1001 -25.28 2.87 26.24
N TYR A 1002 -24.33 1.97 26.03
CA TYR A 1002 -24.56 0.62 25.54
C TYR A 1002 -24.05 -0.43 26.52
N GLU A 1003 -24.78 -1.54 26.65
CA GLU A 1003 -24.27 -2.83 27.11
C GLU A 1003 -23.58 -3.50 25.91
N LEU A 1004 -22.33 -3.88 26.09
CA LEU A 1004 -21.45 -4.38 25.04
C LEU A 1004 -20.84 -5.69 25.50
N GLU A 1005 -20.83 -6.70 24.65
CA GLU A 1005 -19.97 -7.87 24.89
C GLU A 1005 -18.73 -7.76 24.01
N ILE A 1006 -17.57 -7.68 24.65
CA ILE A 1006 -16.29 -7.50 23.98
C ILE A 1006 -15.43 -8.72 24.22
N SER A 1007 -14.90 -9.28 23.13
CA SER A 1007 -13.89 -10.31 23.20
C SER A 1007 -12.51 -9.71 23.06
N PRO A 1008 -11.52 -10.22 23.80
CA PRO A 1008 -10.12 -9.97 23.50
C PRO A 1008 -9.82 -10.29 22.04
N GLY A 1009 -8.83 -9.62 21.47
CA GLY A 1009 -8.50 -9.70 20.06
C GLY A 1009 -7.01 -9.43 19.88
N SER A 1010 -6.60 -9.15 18.65
CA SER A 1010 -5.19 -8.90 18.35
C SER A 1010 -4.63 -7.64 19.03
N ALA A 1011 -3.32 -7.40 18.86
CA ALA A 1011 -2.67 -6.15 19.29
C ALA A 1011 -3.35 -4.88 18.71
N TRP A 1012 -4.10 -5.02 17.61
CA TRP A 1012 -4.72 -3.92 16.87
C TRP A 1012 -6.09 -3.49 17.40
N GLY A 1013 -6.79 -4.36 18.13
CA GLY A 1013 -8.13 -4.08 18.63
C GLY A 1013 -8.82 -5.32 19.19
N HIS A 1014 -9.75 -5.08 20.13
CA HIS A 1014 -10.66 -6.11 20.66
C HIS A 1014 -11.89 -6.25 19.81
N ASP A 1015 -12.51 -7.42 19.80
CA ASP A 1015 -13.64 -7.72 18.93
C ASP A 1015 -14.98 -7.44 19.64
N LEU A 1016 -15.78 -6.51 19.13
CA LEU A 1016 -17.17 -6.33 19.53
C LEU A 1016 -18.01 -7.52 19.05
N ARG A 1017 -18.73 -8.15 19.98
CA ARG A 1017 -19.59 -9.32 19.73
C ARG A 1017 -21.06 -8.96 19.71
N THR A 1018 -21.54 -8.30 20.76
CA THR A 1018 -22.94 -7.87 20.86
C THR A 1018 -23.00 -6.46 21.42
N VAL A 1019 -24.09 -5.76 21.09
CA VAL A 1019 -24.35 -4.39 21.52
C VAL A 1019 -25.83 -4.19 21.77
N LYS A 1020 -26.17 -3.58 22.91
CA LYS A 1020 -27.54 -3.31 23.34
C LYS A 1020 -27.61 -1.95 24.00
N LEU A 1021 -28.48 -1.06 23.52
CA LEU A 1021 -28.70 0.25 24.13
C LEU A 1021 -29.24 0.12 25.56
N ILE A 1022 -28.72 0.92 26.50
CA ILE A 1022 -29.18 0.99 27.89
C ILE A 1022 -29.91 2.31 28.11
N GLY A 1023 -31.18 2.21 28.53
CA GLY A 1023 -32.04 3.35 28.83
C GLY A 1023 -33.03 3.67 27.71
N ASP A 1024 -34.06 4.44 28.05
CA ASP A 1024 -35.02 5.00 27.09
C ASP A 1024 -34.39 6.20 26.39
N ALA A 1025 -33.49 5.96 25.43
CA ALA A 1025 -33.35 6.95 24.37
C ALA A 1025 -34.69 6.91 23.64
N LYS A 1026 -35.58 7.85 23.98
CA LYS A 1026 -36.89 7.96 23.35
C LYS A 1026 -36.71 8.05 21.84
N ARG A 1027 -36.92 6.91 21.17
CA ARG A 1027 -37.05 6.81 19.72
C ARG A 1027 -38.43 7.36 19.36
N GLU A 1028 -38.55 8.68 19.35
CA GLU A 1028 -39.82 9.37 19.10
C GLU A 1028 -40.08 9.49 17.59
N ILE A 1029 -41.03 8.69 17.07
CA ILE A 1029 -41.60 8.86 15.72
C ILE A 1029 -43.11 8.63 15.83
N SER A 1030 -43.95 9.57 15.39
CA SER A 1030 -45.40 9.37 15.18
C SER A 1030 -45.77 9.51 13.70
N TYR A 1031 -46.42 8.49 13.16
CA TYR A 1031 -46.91 8.47 11.79
C TYR A 1031 -48.38 8.95 11.72
N GLN A 1032 -48.73 9.70 10.66
CA GLN A 1032 -50.12 9.96 10.28
C GLN A 1032 -50.40 9.40 8.88
N GLY A 1033 -50.95 8.18 8.83
CA GLY A 1033 -51.52 7.53 7.65
C GLY A 1033 -52.25 6.24 8.06
N PRO A 1034 -52.91 5.50 7.15
CA PRO A 1034 -54.14 4.76 7.47
C PRO A 1034 -54.03 3.49 8.35
N ARG A 1035 -52.89 3.21 8.98
CA ARG A 1035 -52.77 2.23 10.07
C ARG A 1035 -51.78 2.73 11.12
N GLU A 1036 -52.29 2.96 12.34
CA GLU A 1036 -51.53 3.37 13.52
C GLU A 1036 -50.54 2.29 13.96
N ILE A 1037 -49.31 2.68 14.29
CA ILE A 1037 -48.47 1.98 15.29
C ILE A 1037 -47.81 3.03 16.20
N LEU A 1038 -47.95 2.78 17.50
CA LEU A 1038 -47.38 3.51 18.64
C LEU A 1038 -45.91 3.09 18.89
N ASP A 1039 -45.10 4.08 19.26
CA ASP A 1039 -43.73 4.02 19.83
C ASP A 1039 -42.73 3.00 19.28
N GLY A 1040 -41.69 3.52 18.60
CA GLY A 1040 -40.34 2.93 18.62
C GLY A 1040 -40.03 1.78 17.64
N LYS A 1041 -40.99 1.25 16.89
CA LYS A 1041 -40.77 0.30 15.78
C LYS A 1041 -41.91 0.38 14.77
N VAL A 1042 -41.60 0.32 13.48
CA VAL A 1042 -42.60 -0.05 12.46
C VAL A 1042 -42.79 -1.57 12.55
N GLU A 1043 -43.57 -2.06 13.52
CA GLU A 1043 -43.76 -3.51 13.75
C GLU A 1043 -44.60 -4.19 12.66
N THR A 1044 -45.39 -3.42 11.90
CA THR A 1044 -46.05 -3.92 10.69
C THR A 1044 -45.30 -3.44 9.48
N SER A 1045 -44.73 -4.38 8.74
CA SER A 1045 -44.22 -4.14 7.41
C SER A 1045 -45.23 -3.37 6.55
N LEU A 1046 -44.86 -2.16 6.14
CA LEU A 1046 -45.67 -1.40 5.19
C LEU A 1046 -45.31 -1.90 3.79
N ALA A 1047 -46.17 -2.75 3.23
CA ALA A 1047 -46.06 -3.13 1.83
C ALA A 1047 -46.36 -1.92 0.95
N LEU A 1048 -45.33 -1.39 0.29
CA LEU A 1048 -45.45 -0.17 -0.52
C LEU A 1048 -46.11 -0.50 -1.86
N SER A 1049 -47.42 -0.30 -1.95
CA SER A 1049 -48.20 -0.47 -3.17
C SER A 1049 -48.21 0.84 -3.98
N SER A 1050 -47.38 0.90 -5.02
CA SER A 1050 -47.38 1.91 -6.10
C SER A 1050 -47.10 3.40 -5.75
N GLY A 1051 -46.95 3.76 -4.48
CA GLY A 1051 -46.46 5.09 -4.07
C GLY A 1051 -44.96 5.23 -4.37
N LYS A 1052 -44.48 6.43 -4.71
CA LYS A 1052 -43.03 6.72 -4.86
C LYS A 1052 -42.41 7.33 -3.59
N ALA A 1053 -43.19 7.49 -2.51
CA ALA A 1053 -42.77 8.19 -1.31
C ALA A 1053 -43.50 7.70 -0.05
N VAL A 1054 -42.83 7.75 1.11
CA VAL A 1054 -43.40 7.63 2.46
C VAL A 1054 -43.11 8.91 3.20
N GLU A 1055 -44.14 9.64 3.62
CA GLU A 1055 -44.01 10.83 4.47
C GLU A 1055 -44.12 10.43 5.94
N ILE A 1056 -43.27 11.04 6.76
CA ILE A 1056 -43.14 10.80 8.20
C ILE A 1056 -43.21 12.14 8.91
N LYS A 1057 -44.05 12.22 9.94
CA LYS A 1057 -44.07 13.35 10.87
C LYS A 1057 -43.25 12.98 12.11
N LEU A 1058 -42.54 13.95 12.67
CA LEU A 1058 -41.83 13.82 13.93
C LEU A 1058 -42.69 14.47 15.01
N ASN A 1059 -42.54 14.02 16.25
CA ASN A 1059 -43.40 14.48 17.36
C ASN A 1059 -43.18 15.96 17.71
N ARG A 1060 -42.02 16.49 17.31
CA ARG A 1060 -41.63 17.90 17.44
C ARG A 1060 -40.68 18.25 16.30
N LYS A 1061 -40.49 19.55 16.09
CA LYS A 1061 -39.40 20.05 15.26
C LYS A 1061 -38.07 19.81 15.97
N GLN A 1062 -37.13 19.16 15.30
CA GLN A 1062 -35.82 18.84 15.86
C GLN A 1062 -34.73 18.80 14.80
N LEU A 1063 -33.47 18.95 15.21
CA LEU A 1063 -32.32 18.86 14.32
C LEU A 1063 -32.07 17.41 13.89
N VAL A 1064 -32.19 17.13 12.59
CA VAL A 1064 -31.94 15.83 11.98
C VAL A 1064 -30.55 15.84 11.33
N LYS A 1065 -29.64 14.98 11.79
CA LYS A 1065 -28.27 14.84 11.25
C LYS A 1065 -28.06 13.56 10.44
N SER A 1066 -28.86 12.53 10.68
CA SER A 1066 -28.84 11.30 9.89
C SER A 1066 -30.16 10.55 10.01
N VAL A 1067 -30.44 9.70 9.02
CA VAL A 1067 -31.64 8.87 8.98
C VAL A 1067 -31.25 7.47 8.52
N TYR A 1068 -31.68 6.45 9.27
CA TYR A 1068 -31.55 5.04 8.91
C TYR A 1068 -32.83 4.56 8.25
N THR A 1069 -32.71 3.77 7.19
CA THR A 1069 -33.84 3.14 6.49
C THR A 1069 -33.55 1.67 6.23
N ASP A 1070 -34.52 0.78 6.43
CA ASP A 1070 -34.53 -0.60 5.93
C ASP A 1070 -35.72 -0.81 5.00
N LEU A 1071 -35.46 -1.02 3.71
CA LEU A 1071 -36.46 -1.31 2.67
C LEU A 1071 -36.62 -2.80 2.34
N GLY A 1072 -36.06 -3.70 3.16
CA GLY A 1072 -36.19 -5.15 3.06
C GLY A 1072 -35.34 -5.83 1.98
N ASP A 1073 -35.10 -5.16 0.86
CA ASP A 1073 -34.08 -5.51 -0.14
C ASP A 1073 -33.00 -4.42 -0.17
N GLY A 1074 -31.79 -4.79 0.27
CA GLY A 1074 -30.62 -3.89 0.36
C GLY A 1074 -30.13 -3.34 -0.98
N LYS A 1075 -30.81 -3.64 -2.10
CA LYS A 1075 -30.54 -3.05 -3.42
C LYS A 1075 -31.51 -1.92 -3.79
N ILE A 1076 -32.57 -1.68 -3.02
CA ILE A 1076 -33.57 -0.67 -3.33
C ILE A 1076 -33.02 0.71 -2.99
N SER A 1077 -32.88 1.54 -4.02
CA SER A 1077 -32.42 2.92 -3.88
C SER A 1077 -33.54 3.83 -3.38
N HIS A 1078 -33.22 4.76 -2.50
CA HIS A 1078 -34.11 5.77 -1.95
C HIS A 1078 -33.36 7.07 -1.61
N ARG A 1079 -34.07 8.18 -1.45
CA ARG A 1079 -33.57 9.48 -1.00
C ARG A 1079 -34.47 10.03 0.10
N ILE A 1080 -33.99 11.00 0.87
CA ILE A 1080 -34.72 11.57 2.01
C ILE A 1080 -34.83 13.08 1.83
N GLU A 1081 -36.06 13.58 1.89
CA GLU A 1081 -36.37 15.00 1.92
C GLU A 1081 -36.84 15.40 3.32
N ALA A 1082 -36.56 16.62 3.73
CA ALA A 1082 -37.07 17.24 4.95
C ALA A 1082 -37.93 18.46 4.60
N MET A 1083 -38.95 18.72 5.40
CA MET A 1083 -39.74 19.94 5.29
C MET A 1083 -39.00 21.10 5.96
N VAL A 1084 -38.66 22.12 5.19
CA VAL A 1084 -37.96 23.33 5.66
C VAL A 1084 -38.67 24.53 5.09
N ASP A 1085 -39.14 25.43 5.95
CA ASP A 1085 -39.85 26.66 5.56
C ASP A 1085 -41.03 26.44 4.58
N GLY A 1086 -41.72 25.31 4.71
CA GLY A 1086 -42.86 24.96 3.87
C GLY A 1086 -42.52 24.21 2.57
N GLU A 1087 -41.24 24.00 2.26
CA GLU A 1087 -40.78 23.27 1.07
C GLU A 1087 -40.06 21.96 1.42
N TRP A 1088 -40.22 20.94 0.56
CA TRP A 1088 -39.44 19.69 0.67
C TRP A 1088 -38.04 19.92 0.11
N LYS A 1089 -37.02 19.90 0.98
CA LYS A 1089 -35.60 19.99 0.62
C LYS A 1089 -34.97 18.61 0.69
N LEU A 1090 -34.17 18.26 -0.31
CA LEU A 1090 -33.38 17.04 -0.28
C LEU A 1090 -32.33 17.15 0.83
N VAL A 1091 -32.39 16.26 1.81
CA VAL A 1091 -31.43 16.27 2.94
C VAL A 1091 -30.55 15.03 2.94
N SER A 1092 -30.97 13.94 2.32
CA SER A 1092 -30.13 12.79 2.01
C SER A 1092 -30.32 12.36 0.56
N PRO A 1093 -29.27 12.30 -0.26
CA PRO A 1093 -29.35 11.90 -1.67
C PRO A 1093 -29.64 10.39 -1.81
N ARG A 1094 -29.64 9.89 -3.05
CA ARG A 1094 -29.93 8.48 -3.37
C ARG A 1094 -29.00 7.51 -2.65
N GLY A 1095 -29.55 6.44 -2.09
CA GLY A 1095 -28.83 5.40 -1.38
C GLY A 1095 -29.68 4.15 -1.15
N THR A 1096 -29.07 3.01 -0.88
CA THR A 1096 -29.73 1.79 -0.40
C THR A 1096 -29.93 1.79 1.13
N SER A 1097 -30.69 0.82 1.64
CA SER A 1097 -30.90 0.58 3.08
C SER A 1097 -29.61 0.73 3.90
N GLY A 1098 -29.72 1.33 5.09
CA GLY A 1098 -28.61 1.69 5.95
C GLY A 1098 -28.76 3.10 6.53
N LEU A 1099 -27.78 3.52 7.32
CA LEU A 1099 -27.72 4.88 7.85
C LEU A 1099 -27.19 5.83 6.78
N ARG A 1100 -27.91 6.93 6.58
CA ARG A 1100 -27.53 8.02 5.70
C ARG A 1100 -27.34 9.30 6.50
N ALA A 1101 -26.18 9.94 6.35
CA ALA A 1101 -26.00 11.30 6.83
C ALA A 1101 -26.99 12.21 6.10
N CYS A 1102 -27.58 13.14 6.82
CA CYS A 1102 -28.41 14.20 6.27
C CYS A 1102 -27.66 15.53 6.41
N GLU A 1103 -27.91 16.47 5.51
CA GLU A 1103 -27.62 17.88 5.82
C GLU A 1103 -28.35 18.24 7.12
N PRO A 1104 -27.65 18.77 8.16
CA PRO A 1104 -28.27 19.11 9.42
C PRO A 1104 -29.45 20.05 9.20
N VAL A 1105 -30.66 19.57 9.50
CA VAL A 1105 -31.90 20.28 9.19
C VAL A 1105 -32.82 20.25 10.40
N GLU A 1106 -33.37 21.40 10.77
CA GLU A 1106 -34.40 21.44 11.81
C GLU A 1106 -35.77 21.22 11.16
N THR A 1107 -36.36 20.04 11.38
CA THR A 1107 -37.63 19.66 10.75
C THR A 1107 -38.49 18.84 11.68
N ASP A 1108 -39.81 18.86 11.44
CA ASP A 1108 -40.78 17.94 12.02
C ASP A 1108 -41.39 17.02 10.95
N ARG A 1109 -40.94 17.07 9.68
CA ARG A 1109 -41.42 16.16 8.63
C ARG A 1109 -40.29 15.71 7.71
N LEU A 1110 -40.27 14.41 7.44
CA LEU A 1110 -39.36 13.76 6.51
C LEU A 1110 -40.14 13.00 5.44
N ARG A 1111 -39.53 12.76 4.28
CA ARG A 1111 -40.10 11.91 3.24
C ARG A 1111 -39.04 11.02 2.61
N VAL A 1112 -39.27 9.71 2.61
CA VAL A 1112 -38.42 8.71 1.96
C VAL A 1112 -38.98 8.41 0.57
N LEU A 1113 -38.20 8.72 -0.47
CA LEU A 1113 -38.56 8.48 -1.87
C LEU A 1113 -37.74 7.33 -2.43
N TYR A 1114 -38.35 6.28 -2.97
CA TYR A 1114 -37.64 5.07 -3.41
C TYR A 1114 -37.95 4.69 -4.86
N ASP A 1115 -37.01 3.95 -5.46
CA ASP A 1115 -37.04 3.51 -6.86
C ASP A 1115 -37.26 2.00 -6.94
N GLY A 1116 -38.53 1.58 -7.04
CA GLY A 1116 -38.86 0.16 -7.21
C GLY A 1116 -40.33 -0.15 -6.94
N LYS A 1117 -40.81 -1.29 -7.47
CA LYS A 1117 -42.09 -1.87 -7.07
C LYS A 1117 -41.84 -2.96 -6.02
N GLY A 1118 -42.62 -2.98 -4.94
CA GLY A 1118 -42.55 -4.02 -3.91
C GLY A 1118 -41.52 -3.78 -2.80
N ALA A 1119 -41.10 -2.54 -2.58
CA ALA A 1119 -40.29 -2.18 -1.41
C ALA A 1119 -41.11 -2.34 -0.12
N GLU A 1120 -40.43 -2.69 0.97
CA GLU A 1120 -41.06 -2.89 2.28
C GLU A 1120 -40.28 -2.03 3.28
N LEU A 1121 -40.82 -0.88 3.69
CA LEU A 1121 -40.15 -0.08 4.73
C LEU A 1121 -40.33 -0.80 6.08
N ARG A 1122 -39.34 -1.61 6.42
CA ARG A 1122 -39.26 -2.39 7.66
C ARG A 1122 -38.80 -1.55 8.83
N GLU A 1123 -37.93 -0.58 8.59
CA GLU A 1123 -37.40 0.29 9.63
C GLU A 1123 -37.07 1.69 9.13
N LEU A 1124 -37.35 2.69 9.95
CA LEU A 1124 -36.87 4.07 9.78
C LEU A 1124 -36.42 4.58 11.15
N ARG A 1125 -35.22 5.15 11.25
CA ARG A 1125 -34.75 5.84 12.47
C ARG A 1125 -34.23 7.21 12.11
N VAL A 1126 -34.60 8.22 12.89
CA VAL A 1126 -34.11 9.60 12.76
C VAL A 1126 -33.15 9.87 13.90
N VAL A 1127 -32.00 10.45 13.58
CA VAL A 1127 -30.93 10.72 14.55
C VAL A 1127 -30.86 12.22 14.77
N SER A 1128 -31.20 12.62 15.99
CA SER A 1128 -31.10 13.98 16.48
C SER A 1128 -30.15 14.01 17.69
N PRO A 1129 -29.26 15.02 17.81
CA PRO A 1129 -28.46 15.18 19.01
C PRO A 1129 -29.37 15.66 20.15
N GLU A 1130 -29.79 14.74 21.02
CA GLU A 1130 -30.10 15.08 22.41
C GLU A 1130 -29.00 14.50 23.28
N SER A 1131 -27.86 15.18 23.34
CA SER A 1131 -26.92 14.98 24.44
C SER A 1131 -26.11 16.25 24.67
N ASP A 1132 -26.09 16.69 25.93
CA ASP A 1132 -25.26 17.77 26.46
C ASP A 1132 -23.75 17.42 26.47
N TYR A 1133 -23.28 16.56 25.58
CA TYR A 1133 -21.89 16.10 25.58
C TYR A 1133 -21.01 17.06 24.76
N GLN A 1134 -20.32 17.96 25.46
CA GLN A 1134 -19.33 18.89 24.89
C GLN A 1134 -17.88 18.34 24.87
N GLY A 1135 -17.68 17.05 25.15
CA GLY A 1135 -16.34 16.48 25.33
C GLY A 1135 -15.63 16.20 24.01
N LYS A 1136 -14.54 16.92 23.73
CA LYS A 1136 -13.58 16.61 22.65
C LYS A 1136 -12.64 15.49 23.10
N TRP A 1137 -12.23 14.62 22.17
CA TRP A 1137 -11.24 13.56 22.44
C TRP A 1137 -9.92 14.08 23.05
N GLY A 1138 -9.55 15.34 22.80
CA GLY A 1138 -8.33 15.96 23.35
C GLY A 1138 -8.40 16.25 24.87
N ASP A 1139 -9.59 16.33 25.46
CA ASP A 1139 -9.77 16.70 26.87
C ASP A 1139 -9.84 15.47 27.81
N VAL A 1140 -9.86 14.26 27.25
CA VAL A 1140 -10.06 12.99 27.99
C VAL A 1140 -8.75 12.21 28.20
N TRP A 1141 -7.64 12.62 27.55
CA TRP A 1141 -6.33 11.96 27.67
C TRP A 1141 -5.40 12.65 28.67
#